data_AF-A0A518N3E5-F1
#
_entry.id   AF-A0A518N3E5-F1
#
_cell.length_a   1.000
_cell.length_b   1.000
_cell.length_c   1.000
_cell.angle_alpha   90.00
_cell.angle_beta   90.00
_cell.angle_gamma   90.00
#
_symmetry.space_group_name_H-M   'P 1'
#
loop_
_entity.id
_entity.type
_entity.pdbx_description
1 polymer ?
#
loop_
_entity_poly.entity_id
_entity_poly.type
_entity_poly.pdbx_seq_one_letter_code
_entity_poly.pdbx_strand_id
1 'polypeptide(L)'
;MDTDWKQAITRVARAAGALLWLVGRHLYALLLATGRFIVQRAIPAGWHWLRGTAWPGLRRFYLWLPHRRKVVAGAAATATIVLAVLLLRSTPEPSTQPSGPATLAFAPVEAAPAAPVFLSGVEIAPGMEFEVRIGGEVVASQRLADGRVQTHVPVTFGQDGWPIAPRGEQAIELRSGDALLARSKGGIRVLELQRAPGTTAKVQQSLDTIVAGYELIFETLPAQDDREMAHRRAVMAMLKGLVSEGDRSLAAVLAGNSPWLEGAAADLELTDALLASSGVAGHYAARAAVFRGPGQVAAGAALPMSLGLPPLPTGPRCRQGGKAFELACQMQAHGLITDLSQAYIKPTADTYADSIGIALGALGLDPVTSELMDKYANKAMVVHQITSALLSVVNFTMEKIAPSLLPSVLGRFELEVHPTLIRKGDMTKSRLMVEARNQPQTITANDLVDLVKSVLGLPKLSARFEGQITKVGFFVIDLYMMALRQWGVEPPRGMNPDVFTMPARTWGPLEVDSADLVTLFSYDPGVLAPREEDLEWLGTATGVAKVRMMPRGGGRGKVLVDNTLCWGCVWSGGAFGTEMPEASEEVAVDIAFKALQPRGRAPHRTSLQWTLPRREDGSPVPCTIDFGDGSQPERIPDCTDTDQVRHEFQHTSRLEEGGAWKPTLRIDGSDMKSETEVFTDWSFFGSPDSGQAPVDARFSWNVPWPPDRKAPACEFDPGDGSKRQRFDDCLATTHTTQTFERRGSFAPQLTLIHDGRRDWLTAPVSVAAEGSCDEDLLKAKAWTGTVSYTHSRDVWNARSDHHVKYNHRVSLDAEMEERTRREFRGDDYLVQYYSPLPRGTASIDFTYHSYTGGTLSSYDTFNGQGALKRQEPDMSEEGSMLTLILDARRCIYQFHLQAEVHGSGQRWNSLGDKTEDYSGYRWINTVWYEGEITSSASISGSAAIPVRSKDDIHDPQVDTPIWVAELDFVSGALGGNGLGTTTVNWSFRPAD
;
A
#
# COMPACT_ATOMS: atom_id res chain seq x y z
N MET A 1 22.37 -60.68 21.31
CA MET A 1 21.44 -60.47 20.18
C MET A 1 22.00 -59.31 19.39
N ASP A 2 22.89 -59.58 18.43
CA ASP A 2 23.44 -58.57 17.53
C ASP A 2 22.46 -58.37 16.37
N THR A 3 21.76 -57.24 16.35
CA THR A 3 20.89 -56.84 15.25
C THR A 3 21.70 -56.12 14.18
N ASP A 4 21.83 -56.79 13.03
CA ASP A 4 22.62 -56.39 11.87
C ASP A 4 22.02 -55.17 11.13
N TRP A 5 22.31 -53.97 11.64
CA TRP A 5 21.82 -52.69 11.12
C TRP A 5 22.26 -52.43 9.66
N LYS A 6 23.34 -53.07 9.20
CA LYS A 6 23.84 -52.94 7.83
C LYS A 6 22.85 -53.48 6.81
N GLN A 7 22.09 -54.53 7.16
CA GLN A 7 21.04 -55.04 6.27
C GLN A 7 19.85 -54.08 6.13
N ALA A 8 19.51 -53.33 7.16
CA ALA A 8 18.40 -52.38 7.12
C ALA A 8 18.70 -51.21 6.16
N ILE A 9 19.89 -50.61 6.26
CA ILE A 9 20.31 -49.51 5.35
C ILE A 9 20.32 -49.99 3.90
N THR A 10 20.84 -51.20 3.66
CA THR A 10 20.98 -51.72 2.29
C THR A 10 19.62 -51.92 1.63
N ARG A 11 18.57 -52.26 2.40
CA ARG A 11 17.20 -52.36 1.90
C ARG A 11 16.59 -50.98 1.62
N VAL A 12 16.82 -50.00 2.50
CA VAL A 12 16.33 -48.63 2.31
C VAL A 12 16.98 -47.97 1.10
N ALA A 13 18.30 -48.13 0.93
CA ALA A 13 19.03 -47.57 -0.22
C ALA A 13 18.56 -48.17 -1.56
N ARG A 14 18.27 -49.48 -1.60
CA ARG A 14 17.71 -50.13 -2.80
C ARG A 14 16.28 -49.67 -3.09
N ALA A 15 15.45 -49.49 -2.06
CA ALA A 15 14.09 -48.99 -2.23
C ALA A 15 14.09 -47.53 -2.74
N ALA A 16 14.95 -46.67 -2.18
CA ALA A 16 15.11 -45.29 -2.62
C ALA A 16 15.65 -45.20 -4.06
N GLY A 17 16.63 -46.03 -4.43
CA GLY A 17 17.16 -46.10 -5.78
C GLY A 17 16.12 -46.55 -6.82
N ALA A 18 15.28 -47.53 -6.48
CA ALA A 18 14.19 -47.98 -7.35
C ALA A 18 13.12 -46.89 -7.54
N LEU A 19 12.78 -46.16 -6.48
CA LEU A 19 11.83 -45.04 -6.54
C LEU A 19 12.35 -43.91 -7.43
N LEU A 20 13.61 -43.50 -7.25
CA LEU A 20 14.25 -42.45 -8.05
C LEU A 20 14.33 -42.81 -9.53
N TRP A 21 14.63 -44.08 -9.84
CA TRP A 21 14.67 -44.55 -11.23
C TRP A 21 13.27 -44.51 -11.89
N LEU A 22 12.23 -44.87 -11.14
CA LEU A 22 10.84 -44.83 -11.62
C LEU A 22 10.38 -43.39 -11.89
N VAL A 23 10.71 -42.46 -11.00
CA VAL A 23 10.46 -41.01 -11.18
C VAL A 23 11.21 -40.47 -12.40
N GLY A 24 12.50 -40.79 -12.54
CA GLY A 24 13.30 -40.39 -13.70
C GLY A 24 12.73 -40.89 -15.02
N ARG A 25 12.23 -42.13 -15.05
CA ARG A 25 11.59 -42.72 -16.24
C ARG A 25 10.29 -41.99 -16.62
N HIS A 26 9.48 -41.59 -15.65
CA HIS A 26 8.24 -40.85 -15.90
C HIS A 26 8.52 -39.42 -16.39
N LEU A 27 9.50 -38.72 -15.81
CA LEU A 27 9.92 -37.39 -16.26
C LEU A 27 10.45 -37.42 -17.70
N TYR A 28 11.25 -38.42 -18.05
CA TYR A 28 11.75 -38.59 -19.41
C TYR A 28 10.62 -38.87 -20.43
N ALA A 29 9.64 -39.70 -20.04
CA ALA A 29 8.47 -39.94 -20.88
C ALA A 29 7.61 -38.68 -21.09
N LEU A 30 7.47 -37.85 -20.05
CA LEU A 30 6.77 -36.56 -20.12
C LEU A 30 7.49 -35.59 -21.06
N LEU A 31 8.82 -35.49 -20.97
CA LEU A 31 9.65 -34.66 -21.84
C LEU A 31 9.51 -35.07 -23.31
N LEU A 32 9.56 -36.37 -23.59
CA LEU A 32 9.34 -36.88 -24.95
C LEU A 32 7.92 -36.58 -25.46
N ALA A 33 6.89 -36.76 -24.63
CA ALA A 33 5.51 -36.46 -25.00
C ALA A 33 5.31 -34.96 -25.30
N THR A 34 5.90 -34.10 -24.47
CA THR A 34 5.83 -32.64 -24.62
C THR A 34 6.58 -32.17 -25.87
N GLY A 35 7.79 -32.68 -26.11
CA GLY A 35 8.54 -32.40 -27.34
C GLY A 35 7.78 -32.84 -28.59
N ARG A 36 7.14 -34.01 -28.56
CA ARG A 36 6.31 -34.50 -29.68
C ARG A 36 5.09 -33.62 -29.92
N PHE A 37 4.43 -33.14 -28.87
CA PHE A 37 3.30 -32.22 -28.98
C PHE A 37 3.70 -30.88 -29.61
N ILE A 38 4.83 -30.30 -29.18
CA ILE A 38 5.31 -29.01 -29.71
C ILE A 38 5.64 -29.15 -31.20
N VAL A 39 6.41 -30.17 -31.57
CA VAL A 39 6.86 -30.36 -32.95
C VAL A 39 5.72 -30.77 -33.88
N GLN A 40 4.81 -31.64 -33.45
CA GLN A 40 3.78 -32.21 -34.33
C GLN A 40 2.46 -31.43 -34.32
N ARG A 41 2.15 -30.66 -33.27
CA ARG A 41 0.88 -29.92 -33.18
C ARG A 41 1.07 -28.42 -33.10
N ALA A 42 1.94 -27.92 -32.22
CA ALA A 42 2.06 -26.48 -31.99
C ALA A 42 2.68 -25.75 -33.19
N ILE A 43 3.78 -26.28 -33.74
CA ILE A 43 4.46 -25.67 -34.90
C ILE A 43 3.57 -25.68 -36.16
N PRO A 44 2.92 -26.79 -36.55
CA PRO A 44 2.03 -26.79 -37.72
C PRO A 44 0.79 -25.91 -37.55
N ALA A 45 0.21 -25.85 -36.34
CA ALA A 45 -0.93 -24.98 -36.04
C ALA A 45 -0.54 -23.49 -36.10
N GLY A 46 0.61 -23.12 -35.53
CA GLY A 46 1.17 -21.76 -35.64
C GLY A 46 1.47 -21.38 -37.08
N TRP A 47 2.01 -22.31 -37.88
CA TRP A 47 2.26 -22.10 -39.30
C TRP A 47 0.97 -21.92 -40.11
N HIS A 48 -0.06 -22.74 -39.85
CA HIS A 48 -1.36 -22.59 -40.50
C HIS A 48 -2.05 -21.27 -40.14
N TRP A 49 -1.97 -20.83 -38.90
CA TRP A 49 -2.49 -19.54 -38.45
C TRP A 49 -1.76 -18.35 -39.08
N LEU A 50 -0.42 -18.41 -39.16
CA LEU A 50 0.38 -17.39 -39.82
C LEU A 50 0.02 -17.25 -41.30
N ARG A 51 -0.20 -18.38 -42.00
CA ARG A 51 -0.52 -18.41 -43.43
C ARG A 51 -1.98 -18.04 -43.73
N GLY A 52 -2.91 -18.46 -42.88
CA GLY A 52 -4.35 -18.29 -43.07
C GLY A 52 -4.88 -16.95 -42.58
N THR A 53 -4.27 -16.36 -41.54
CA THR A 53 -4.86 -15.24 -40.82
C THR A 53 -3.93 -14.03 -40.78
N ALA A 54 -2.68 -14.22 -40.35
CA ALA A 54 -1.75 -13.11 -40.15
C ALA A 54 -1.26 -12.49 -41.48
N TRP A 55 -0.84 -13.31 -42.43
CA TRP A 55 -0.31 -12.82 -43.72
C TRP A 55 -1.36 -12.07 -44.58
N PRO A 56 -2.60 -12.56 -44.71
CA PRO A 56 -3.65 -11.83 -45.42
C PRO A 56 -4.02 -10.51 -44.73
N GLY A 57 -4.04 -10.47 -43.39
CA GLY A 57 -4.26 -9.26 -42.60
C GLY A 57 -3.15 -8.22 -42.80
N LEU A 58 -1.89 -8.65 -42.70
CA LEU A 58 -0.72 -7.82 -42.98
C LEU A 58 -0.69 -7.31 -44.42
N ARG A 59 -1.13 -8.11 -45.39
CA ARG A 59 -1.24 -7.69 -46.80
C ARG A 59 -2.33 -6.63 -47.01
N ARG A 60 -3.49 -6.74 -46.33
CA ARG A 60 -4.54 -5.71 -46.37
C ARG A 60 -4.07 -4.41 -45.73
N PHE A 61 -3.40 -4.50 -44.57
CA PHE A 61 -2.82 -3.35 -43.89
C PHE A 61 -1.72 -2.67 -44.71
N TYR A 62 -0.87 -3.46 -45.39
CA TYR A 62 0.17 -2.97 -46.29
C TYR A 62 -0.37 -2.22 -47.51
N LEU A 63 -1.51 -2.67 -48.06
CA LEU A 63 -2.15 -2.00 -49.20
C LEU A 63 -2.82 -0.66 -48.83
N TRP A 64 -3.14 -0.47 -47.55
CA TRP A 64 -3.85 0.70 -47.02
C TRP A 64 -2.93 1.90 -46.72
N LEU A 65 -1.61 1.72 -46.61
CA LEU A 65 -0.69 2.80 -46.22
C LEU A 65 -0.21 3.69 -47.40
N PRO A 66 -0.28 5.03 -47.29
CA PRO A 66 0.02 5.97 -48.39
C PRO A 66 1.53 6.18 -48.69
N HIS A 67 2.45 5.66 -47.87
CA HIS A 67 3.91 5.85 -48.04
C HIS A 67 4.70 4.53 -48.06
N ARG A 68 4.41 3.73 -49.08
CA ARG A 68 4.86 2.32 -49.25
C ARG A 68 6.37 2.09 -49.16
N ARG A 69 7.22 3.05 -49.54
CA ARG A 69 8.69 2.88 -49.55
C ARG A 69 9.37 3.19 -48.22
N LYS A 70 8.82 4.12 -47.42
CA LYS A 70 9.42 4.53 -46.13
C LYS A 70 9.11 3.53 -45.02
N VAL A 71 7.90 2.96 -45.03
CA VAL A 71 7.48 1.97 -44.03
C VAL A 71 8.23 0.64 -44.22
N VAL A 72 8.51 0.22 -45.45
CA VAL A 72 9.29 -1.00 -45.71
C VAL A 72 10.76 -0.81 -45.30
N ALA A 73 11.35 0.35 -45.60
CA ALA A 73 12.71 0.66 -45.16
C ALA A 73 12.82 0.73 -43.62
N GLY A 74 11.82 1.33 -42.96
CA GLY A 74 11.73 1.36 -41.50
C GLY A 74 11.57 -0.03 -40.90
N ALA A 75 10.58 -0.81 -41.35
CA ALA A 75 10.31 -2.16 -40.83
C ALA A 75 11.47 -3.13 -41.11
N ALA A 76 12.13 -3.02 -42.26
CA ALA A 76 13.33 -3.81 -42.56
C ALA A 76 14.49 -3.44 -41.64
N ALA A 77 14.70 -2.15 -41.36
CA ALA A 77 15.71 -1.68 -40.40
C ALA A 77 15.39 -2.15 -38.97
N THR A 78 14.14 -2.07 -38.53
CA THR A 78 13.73 -2.56 -37.20
C THR A 78 13.88 -4.08 -37.11
N ALA A 79 13.51 -4.83 -38.16
CA ALA A 79 13.68 -6.27 -38.19
C ALA A 79 15.16 -6.68 -38.20
N THR A 80 16.03 -5.95 -38.90
CA THR A 80 17.49 -6.21 -38.84
C THR A 80 18.08 -5.85 -37.49
N ILE A 81 17.62 -4.78 -36.83
CA ILE A 81 18.04 -4.43 -35.46
C ILE A 81 17.56 -5.49 -34.48
N VAL A 82 16.32 -5.96 -34.58
CA VAL A 82 15.77 -7.00 -33.71
C VAL A 82 16.48 -8.35 -33.95
N LEU A 83 16.75 -8.71 -35.21
CA LEU A 83 17.52 -9.92 -35.53
C LEU A 83 18.98 -9.80 -35.05
N ALA A 84 19.60 -8.62 -35.18
CA ALA A 84 20.94 -8.36 -34.68
C ALA A 84 20.99 -8.40 -33.15
N VAL A 85 19.98 -7.85 -32.46
CA VAL A 85 19.85 -7.92 -30.99
C VAL A 85 19.56 -9.34 -30.52
N LEU A 86 18.79 -10.13 -31.27
CA LEU A 86 18.54 -11.55 -30.97
C LEU A 86 19.74 -12.44 -31.29
N LEU A 87 20.53 -12.12 -32.31
CA LEU A 87 21.77 -12.85 -32.65
C LEU A 87 22.96 -12.42 -31.77
N LEU A 88 22.98 -11.19 -31.26
CA LEU A 88 23.93 -10.70 -30.25
C LEU A 88 23.53 -11.11 -28.83
N ARG A 89 22.26 -11.46 -28.60
CA ARG A 89 21.80 -12.22 -27.42
C ARG A 89 21.85 -13.72 -27.72
N SER A 90 23.01 -14.22 -28.14
CA SER A 90 23.35 -15.60 -27.83
C SER A 90 23.37 -15.72 -26.31
N THR A 91 22.33 -16.36 -25.76
CA THR A 91 22.23 -16.74 -24.36
C THR A 91 23.55 -17.42 -23.94
N PRO A 92 24.24 -16.94 -22.90
CA PRO A 92 25.25 -17.78 -22.27
C PRO A 92 24.54 -19.05 -21.82
N GLU A 93 25.09 -20.21 -22.17
CA GLU A 93 24.68 -21.48 -21.60
C GLU A 93 24.55 -21.32 -20.07
N PRO A 94 23.51 -21.88 -19.42
CA PRO A 94 23.50 -21.94 -17.97
C PRO A 94 24.67 -22.82 -17.55
N SER A 95 25.78 -22.17 -17.20
CA SER A 95 26.92 -22.81 -16.57
C SER A 95 26.44 -23.31 -15.21
N THR A 96 26.13 -24.60 -15.14
CA THR A 96 25.98 -25.36 -13.90
C THR A 96 27.35 -25.55 -13.25
N GLN A 97 27.98 -24.44 -12.86
CA GLN A 97 29.08 -24.39 -11.91
C GLN A 97 28.68 -23.47 -10.76
N PRO A 98 29.04 -23.81 -9.51
CA PRO A 98 28.83 -22.91 -8.39
C PRO A 98 29.72 -21.69 -8.61
N SER A 99 29.17 -20.61 -9.15
CA SER A 99 29.87 -19.34 -9.30
C SER A 99 30.30 -18.90 -7.91
N GLY A 100 31.61 -18.75 -7.70
CA GLY A 100 32.14 -18.15 -6.48
C GLY A 100 31.53 -16.75 -6.24
N PRO A 101 31.75 -16.18 -5.05
CA PRO A 101 31.19 -14.87 -4.70
C PRO A 101 31.54 -13.83 -5.77
N ALA A 102 30.57 -12.98 -6.11
CA ALA A 102 30.78 -11.91 -7.06
C ALA A 102 31.89 -10.95 -6.58
N THR A 103 32.59 -10.30 -7.50
CA THR A 103 33.59 -9.29 -7.13
C THR A 103 32.89 -7.97 -6.82
N LEU A 104 33.06 -7.49 -5.60
CA LEU A 104 32.54 -6.20 -5.15
C LEU A 104 33.52 -5.08 -5.51
N ALA A 105 33.04 -4.05 -6.21
CA ALA A 105 33.76 -2.80 -6.40
C ALA A 105 33.33 -1.79 -5.32
N PHE A 106 34.28 -1.02 -4.78
CA PHE A 106 34.01 -0.05 -3.73
C PHE A 106 34.78 1.25 -3.95
N ALA A 107 34.22 2.36 -3.47
CA ALA A 107 34.88 3.66 -3.46
C ALA A 107 34.43 4.51 -2.25
N PRO A 108 35.33 5.27 -1.61
CA PRO A 108 36.76 5.38 -1.89
C PRO A 108 37.57 4.17 -1.38
N VAL A 109 38.84 4.05 -1.82
CA VAL A 109 39.75 2.96 -1.40
C VAL A 109 40.49 3.25 -0.09
N GLU A 110 40.55 4.52 0.32
CA GLU A 110 41.04 4.96 1.62
C GLU A 110 39.99 5.88 2.24
N ALA A 111 39.69 5.71 3.53
CA ALA A 111 38.67 6.50 4.22
C ALA A 111 38.91 6.53 5.74
N ALA A 112 38.54 7.63 6.39
CA ALA A 112 38.60 7.75 7.84
C ALA A 112 37.42 7.00 8.51
N PRO A 113 37.48 6.71 9.83
CA PRO A 113 36.36 6.14 10.57
C PRO A 113 35.08 6.95 10.37
N ALA A 114 33.93 6.26 10.29
CA ALA A 114 32.60 6.81 9.97
C ALA A 114 32.41 7.37 8.55
N ALA A 115 33.44 7.43 7.70
CA ALA A 115 33.28 7.95 6.34
C ALA A 115 32.48 6.99 5.44
N PRO A 116 31.67 7.51 4.51
CA PRO A 116 30.83 6.70 3.62
C PRO A 116 31.66 5.93 2.58
N VAL A 117 31.22 4.71 2.27
CA VAL A 117 31.79 3.82 1.26
C VAL A 117 30.65 3.32 0.37
N PHE A 118 30.80 3.46 -0.94
CA PHE A 118 29.81 3.01 -1.92
C PHE A 118 30.26 1.71 -2.56
N LEU A 119 29.39 0.70 -2.53
CA LEU A 119 29.61 -0.64 -3.04
C LEU A 119 28.78 -0.84 -4.32
N SER A 120 29.37 -1.52 -5.30
CA SER A 120 28.78 -1.77 -6.62
C SER A 120 29.27 -3.10 -7.20
N GLY A 121 28.63 -3.55 -8.28
CA GLY A 121 29.00 -4.80 -8.97
C GLY A 121 28.18 -6.03 -8.53
N VAL A 122 27.11 -5.83 -7.75
CA VAL A 122 26.18 -6.88 -7.32
C VAL A 122 24.76 -6.34 -7.45
N GLU A 123 23.89 -7.08 -8.14
CA GLU A 123 22.46 -6.77 -8.17
C GLU A 123 21.77 -7.39 -6.95
N ILE A 124 21.25 -6.54 -6.06
CA ILE A 124 20.47 -6.96 -4.89
C ILE A 124 18.98 -6.78 -5.21
N ALA A 125 18.24 -7.89 -5.28
CA ALA A 125 16.81 -7.86 -5.62
C ALA A 125 15.99 -7.01 -4.62
N PRO A 126 14.94 -6.28 -5.08
CA PRO A 126 13.97 -5.64 -4.20
C PRO A 126 13.45 -6.61 -3.12
N GLY A 127 13.56 -6.24 -1.84
CA GLY A 127 13.11 -7.06 -0.71
C GLY A 127 14.11 -8.13 -0.21
N MET A 128 15.25 -8.33 -0.88
CA MET A 128 16.32 -9.21 -0.36
C MET A 128 17.01 -8.57 0.83
N GLU A 129 17.07 -9.27 1.96
CA GLU A 129 17.86 -8.87 3.12
C GLU A 129 19.34 -9.11 2.86
N PHE A 130 20.19 -8.18 3.31
CA PHE A 130 21.64 -8.29 3.18
C PHE A 130 22.35 -7.64 4.37
N GLU A 131 23.56 -8.10 4.64
CA GLU A 131 24.51 -7.49 5.58
C GLU A 131 25.82 -7.15 4.86
N VAL A 132 26.47 -6.06 5.28
CA VAL A 132 27.81 -5.67 4.84
C VAL A 132 28.76 -5.83 6.00
N ARG A 133 29.94 -6.40 5.75
CA ARG A 133 31.04 -6.47 6.71
C ARG A 133 32.28 -5.76 6.19
N ILE A 134 32.95 -4.99 7.05
CA ILE A 134 34.24 -4.35 6.75
C ILE A 134 35.25 -4.79 7.83
N GLY A 135 36.31 -5.49 7.41
CA GLY A 135 37.30 -6.00 8.37
C GLY A 135 36.75 -7.07 9.33
N GLY A 136 35.61 -7.68 8.99
CA GLY A 136 34.90 -8.64 9.83
C GLY A 136 33.76 -8.05 10.66
N GLU A 137 33.72 -6.73 10.82
CA GLU A 137 32.69 -6.01 11.57
C GLU A 137 31.45 -5.76 10.72
N VAL A 138 30.26 -6.02 11.26
CA VAL A 138 28.98 -5.71 10.61
C VAL A 138 28.77 -4.21 10.65
N VAL A 139 28.45 -3.62 9.51
CA VAL A 139 28.27 -2.17 9.35
C VAL A 139 26.87 -1.87 8.82
N ALA A 140 26.32 -0.70 9.20
CA ALA A 140 25.09 -0.19 8.60
C ALA A 140 25.25 -0.13 7.09
N SER A 141 24.22 -0.57 6.38
CA SER A 141 24.21 -0.49 4.94
C SER A 141 22.81 -0.21 4.43
N GLN A 142 22.74 0.68 3.44
CA GLN A 142 21.52 1.10 2.80
C GLN A 142 21.64 0.87 1.30
N ARG A 143 20.62 0.25 0.70
CA ARG A 143 20.52 0.18 -0.76
C ARG A 143 20.04 1.52 -1.30
N LEU A 144 20.80 2.09 -2.22
CA LEU A 144 20.48 3.31 -2.94
C LEU A 144 19.52 3.03 -4.11
N ALA A 145 18.80 4.05 -4.55
CA ALA A 145 17.85 3.95 -5.67
C ALA A 145 18.50 3.53 -7.00
N ASP A 146 19.80 3.77 -7.17
CA ASP A 146 20.58 3.35 -8.33
C ASP A 146 21.10 1.90 -8.24
N GLY A 147 20.71 1.16 -7.20
CA GLY A 147 21.11 -0.23 -6.95
C GLY A 147 22.46 -0.39 -6.26
N ARG A 148 23.22 0.68 -6.02
CA ARG A 148 24.43 0.62 -5.19
C ARG A 148 24.08 0.42 -3.72
N VAL A 149 25.05 -0.03 -2.93
CA VAL A 149 24.93 -0.08 -1.47
C VAL A 149 25.85 0.97 -0.86
N GLN A 150 25.30 1.86 -0.03
CA GLN A 150 26.09 2.76 0.80
C GLN A 150 26.33 2.10 2.16
N THR A 151 27.53 2.21 2.68
CA THR A 151 27.91 1.79 4.04
C THR A 151 28.91 2.79 4.62
N HIS A 152 29.40 2.56 5.85
CA HIS A 152 30.36 3.43 6.52
C HIS A 152 31.53 2.64 7.09
N VAL A 153 32.71 3.26 7.13
CA VAL A 153 33.88 2.67 7.79
C VAL A 153 33.62 2.51 9.29
N PRO A 154 33.83 1.32 9.87
CA PRO A 154 33.61 1.10 11.29
C PRO A 154 34.57 1.97 12.13
N VAL A 155 34.11 2.40 13.30
CA VAL A 155 34.92 3.17 14.25
C VAL A 155 35.40 2.23 15.35
N THR A 156 36.71 2.06 15.48
CA THR A 156 37.32 1.28 16.55
C THR A 156 38.06 2.23 17.50
N PHE A 157 37.75 2.17 18.80
CA PHE A 157 38.33 3.09 19.78
C PHE A 157 39.59 2.54 20.44
N GLY A 158 40.53 3.44 20.71
CA GLY A 158 41.72 3.20 21.50
C GLY A 158 41.48 3.30 23.00
N GLN A 159 42.53 3.01 23.77
CA GLN A 159 42.51 3.15 25.24
C GLN A 159 42.31 4.60 25.71
N ASP A 160 42.63 5.57 24.86
CA ASP A 160 42.46 7.01 25.09
C ASP A 160 41.06 7.53 24.70
N GLY A 161 40.17 6.65 24.21
CA GLY A 161 38.85 7.03 23.72
C GLY A 161 38.87 7.70 22.34
N TRP A 162 40.01 7.74 21.65
CA TRP A 162 40.11 8.23 20.28
C TRP A 162 40.08 7.07 19.26
N PRO A 163 39.45 7.24 18.08
CA PRO A 163 39.45 6.19 17.06
C PRO A 163 40.85 5.84 16.53
N ILE A 164 41.17 4.54 16.51
CA ILE A 164 42.43 4.00 15.98
C ILE A 164 42.15 3.32 14.64
N ALA A 165 42.98 3.63 13.64
CA ALA A 165 42.93 2.95 12.35
C ALA A 165 43.45 1.50 12.46
N PRO A 166 42.68 0.48 12.02
CA PRO A 166 43.18 -0.89 11.97
C PRO A 166 44.38 -1.03 11.01
N ARG A 167 45.27 -1.98 11.32
CA ARG A 167 46.46 -2.23 10.49
C ARG A 167 46.08 -2.95 9.20
N GLY A 168 46.53 -2.42 8.07
CA GLY A 168 46.36 -3.03 6.75
C GLY A 168 44.97 -2.78 6.13
N GLU A 169 44.76 -3.35 4.95
CA GLU A 169 43.51 -3.25 4.22
C GLU A 169 42.41 -4.13 4.84
N GLN A 170 41.21 -3.57 4.97
CA GLN A 170 40.04 -4.23 5.56
C GLN A 170 39.13 -4.78 4.44
N ALA A 171 38.99 -6.11 4.35
CA ALA A 171 38.15 -6.73 3.32
C ALA A 171 36.67 -6.32 3.49
N ILE A 172 35.97 -6.13 2.37
CA ILE A 172 34.54 -5.83 2.33
C ILE A 172 33.78 -7.05 1.82
N GLU A 173 32.80 -7.50 2.60
CA GLU A 173 31.94 -8.64 2.27
C GLU A 173 30.48 -8.21 2.26
N LEU A 174 29.72 -8.67 1.27
CA LEU A 174 28.27 -8.52 1.17
C LEU A 174 27.63 -9.92 1.28
N ARG A 175 26.72 -10.11 2.23
CA ARG A 175 26.14 -11.42 2.56
C ARG A 175 24.61 -11.34 2.65
N SER A 176 23.93 -12.46 2.45
CA SER A 176 22.49 -12.64 2.68
C SER A 176 22.32 -13.87 3.58
N GLY A 177 22.07 -13.63 4.86
CA GLY A 177 22.26 -14.66 5.89
C GLY A 177 23.70 -15.19 5.86
N ASP A 178 23.86 -16.51 5.86
CA ASP A 178 25.18 -17.14 5.81
C ASP A 178 25.86 -17.09 4.43
N ALA A 179 25.10 -16.82 3.37
CA ALA A 179 25.60 -16.86 2.00
C ALA A 179 26.43 -15.60 1.66
N LEU A 180 27.71 -15.79 1.31
CA LEU A 180 28.56 -14.73 0.79
C LEU A 180 28.15 -14.42 -0.66
N LEU A 181 27.46 -13.29 -0.86
CA LEU A 181 27.03 -12.83 -2.17
C LEU A 181 28.19 -12.26 -2.97
N ALA A 182 29.01 -11.43 -2.32
CA ALA A 182 30.15 -10.79 -2.96
C ALA A 182 31.26 -10.42 -1.99
N ARG A 183 32.48 -10.31 -2.53
CA ARG A 183 33.67 -9.90 -1.78
C ARG A 183 34.54 -8.97 -2.62
N SER A 184 35.14 -7.97 -1.99
CA SER A 184 36.07 -7.06 -2.64
C SER A 184 37.39 -7.77 -3.03
N LYS A 185 37.98 -7.39 -4.18
CA LYS A 185 39.28 -7.93 -4.66
C LYS A 185 40.50 -7.46 -3.84
N GLY A 186 40.33 -6.43 -3.01
CA GLY A 186 41.28 -5.92 -2.00
C GLY A 186 40.50 -5.47 -0.76
N GLY A 187 41.09 -4.68 0.13
CA GLY A 187 40.36 -4.09 1.26
C GLY A 187 40.42 -2.56 1.28
N ILE A 188 39.52 -1.94 2.04
CA ILE A 188 39.58 -0.49 2.29
C ILE A 188 40.67 -0.19 3.31
N ARG A 189 41.51 0.80 3.04
CA ARG A 189 42.49 1.28 4.01
C ARG A 189 41.85 2.34 4.91
N VAL A 190 41.75 2.03 6.20
CA VAL A 190 41.21 2.98 7.18
C VAL A 190 42.30 3.97 7.58
N LEU A 191 41.99 5.26 7.50
CA LEU A 191 42.88 6.36 7.86
C LEU A 191 42.69 6.78 9.32
N GLU A 192 43.62 7.56 9.88
CA GLU A 192 43.42 8.15 11.21
C GLU A 192 42.31 9.21 11.17
N LEU A 193 41.42 9.19 12.17
CA LEU A 193 40.37 10.20 12.30
C LEU A 193 41.00 11.57 12.62
N GLN A 194 40.80 12.53 11.72
CA GLN A 194 41.31 13.88 11.88
C GLN A 194 40.41 14.70 12.81
N ARG A 195 41.02 15.44 13.75
CA ARG A 195 40.31 16.43 14.58
C ARG A 195 39.72 17.52 13.67
N ALA A 196 38.47 17.92 13.91
CA ALA A 196 37.75 18.88 13.08
C ALA A 196 37.03 19.97 13.89
N PRO A 197 37.74 20.75 14.74
CA PRO A 197 37.13 21.64 15.72
C PRO A 197 36.13 22.63 15.10
N GLY A 198 34.99 22.80 15.78
CA GLY A 198 33.89 23.69 15.39
C GLY A 198 32.90 23.09 14.38
N THR A 199 32.95 21.79 14.11
CA THR A 199 32.04 21.12 13.16
C THR A 199 30.61 21.04 13.70
N THR A 200 30.41 20.73 14.97
CA THR A 200 29.14 20.78 15.70
C THR A 200 28.48 22.14 15.61
N ALA A 201 29.24 23.22 15.83
CA ALA A 201 28.76 24.60 15.67
C ALA A 201 28.31 24.89 14.23
N LYS A 202 29.05 24.40 13.22
CA LYS A 202 28.65 24.53 11.81
C LYS A 202 27.39 23.73 11.47
N VAL A 203 27.22 22.53 12.03
CA VAL A 203 26.01 21.72 11.88
C VAL A 203 24.81 22.42 12.50
N GLN A 204 24.94 22.91 13.72
CA GLN A 204 23.89 23.68 14.40
C GLN A 204 23.51 24.93 13.58
N GLN A 205 24.49 25.70 13.10
CA GLN A 205 24.24 26.88 12.26
C GLN A 205 23.56 26.51 10.93
N SER A 206 23.92 25.36 10.36
CA SER A 206 23.33 24.86 9.12
C SER A 206 21.86 24.46 9.33
N LEU A 207 21.56 23.75 10.43
CA LEU A 207 20.20 23.42 10.84
C LEU A 207 19.37 24.65 11.11
N ASP A 208 19.91 25.65 11.81
CA ASP A 208 19.23 26.91 12.08
C ASP A 208 18.88 27.64 10.77
N THR A 209 19.80 27.65 9.81
CA THR A 209 19.54 28.19 8.46
C THR A 209 18.44 27.41 7.72
N ILE A 210 18.43 26.09 7.84
CA ILE A 210 17.40 25.24 7.23
C ILE A 210 16.03 25.51 7.86
N VAL A 211 15.95 25.61 9.19
CA VAL A 211 14.71 25.92 9.93
C VAL A 211 14.20 27.30 9.51
N ALA A 212 15.07 28.30 9.43
CA ALA A 212 14.71 29.63 8.92
C ALA A 212 14.21 29.57 7.45
N GLY A 213 14.79 28.69 6.64
CA GLY A 213 14.33 28.42 5.28
C GLY A 213 12.92 27.83 5.22
N TYR A 214 12.61 26.87 6.09
CA TYR A 214 11.26 26.30 6.22
C TYR A 214 10.27 27.34 6.72
N GLU A 215 10.65 28.13 7.72
CA GLU A 215 9.82 29.22 8.23
C GLU A 215 9.50 30.22 7.13
N LEU A 216 10.50 30.64 6.35
CA LEU A 216 10.29 31.52 5.21
C LEU A 216 9.33 30.91 4.17
N ILE A 217 9.40 29.59 3.91
CA ILE A 217 8.44 28.90 3.05
C ILE A 217 7.02 28.98 3.63
N PHE A 218 6.83 28.60 4.89
CA PHE A 218 5.50 28.56 5.50
C PHE A 218 4.86 29.94 5.70
N GLU A 219 5.66 30.97 5.96
CA GLU A 219 5.22 32.37 6.08
C GLU A 219 4.87 33.00 4.73
N THR A 220 5.46 32.52 3.63
CA THR A 220 5.20 33.05 2.28
C THR A 220 4.08 32.33 1.56
N LEU A 221 3.83 31.06 1.88
CA LEU A 221 2.70 30.32 1.35
C LEU A 221 1.38 30.89 1.87
N PRO A 222 0.34 30.99 1.02
CA PRO A 222 -0.99 31.42 1.45
C PRO A 222 -1.50 30.48 2.55
N ALA A 223 -2.34 31.00 3.44
CA ALA A 223 -3.06 30.25 4.48
C ALA A 223 -4.55 30.56 4.35
N GLN A 224 -5.41 29.58 4.58
CA GLN A 224 -6.86 29.73 4.54
C GLN A 224 -7.36 30.63 5.68
N ASP A 225 -6.76 30.46 6.86
CA ASP A 225 -7.15 31.16 8.08
C ASP A 225 -5.97 31.35 9.04
N ASP A 226 -6.17 32.20 10.04
CA ASP A 226 -5.19 32.47 11.10
C ASP A 226 -4.83 31.21 11.88
N ARG A 227 -5.77 30.26 11.98
CA ARG A 227 -5.53 28.97 12.66
C ARG A 227 -4.50 28.16 11.89
N GLU A 228 -4.57 28.10 10.56
CA GLU A 228 -3.58 27.44 9.70
C GLU A 228 -2.20 28.02 9.93
N MET A 229 -2.12 29.35 9.91
CA MET A 229 -0.85 30.05 10.13
C MET A 229 -0.32 29.79 11.54
N ALA A 230 -1.19 29.74 12.55
CA ALA A 230 -0.80 29.38 13.92
C ALA A 230 -0.22 27.96 14.01
N HIS A 231 -0.81 26.97 13.32
CA HIS A 231 -0.26 25.61 13.29
C HIS A 231 1.09 25.56 12.57
N ARG A 232 1.26 26.27 11.45
CA ARG A 232 2.55 26.39 10.74
C ARG A 232 3.62 27.01 11.63
N ARG A 233 3.31 28.14 12.26
CA ARG A 233 4.20 28.82 13.21
C ARG A 233 4.53 27.96 14.42
N ALA A 234 3.58 27.17 14.92
CA ALA A 234 3.82 26.25 16.03
C ALA A 234 4.81 25.13 15.66
N VAL A 235 4.71 24.54 14.46
CA VAL A 235 5.70 23.57 13.98
C VAL A 235 7.08 24.22 13.79
N MET A 236 7.14 25.46 13.29
CA MET A 236 8.41 26.19 13.15
C MET A 236 9.03 26.56 14.51
N ALA A 237 8.22 27.00 15.48
CA ALA A 237 8.66 27.26 16.84
C ALA A 237 9.15 25.98 17.53
N MET A 238 8.47 24.86 17.30
CA MET A 238 8.93 23.54 17.76
C MET A 238 10.29 23.19 17.14
N LEU A 239 10.48 23.35 15.82
CA LEU A 239 11.78 23.13 15.17
C LEU A 239 12.89 24.03 15.72
N LYS A 240 12.60 25.31 15.95
CA LYS A 240 13.53 26.24 16.61
C LYS A 240 13.87 25.78 18.03
N GLY A 241 12.87 25.37 18.81
CA GLY A 241 13.05 24.82 20.16
C GLY A 241 13.89 23.53 20.19
N LEU A 242 13.84 22.71 19.13
CA LEU A 242 14.68 21.52 19.02
C LEU A 242 16.11 21.84 18.59
N VAL A 243 16.31 22.84 17.73
CA VAL A 243 17.61 23.13 17.11
C VAL A 243 18.41 24.18 17.89
N SER A 244 17.84 25.34 18.18
CA SER A 244 18.57 26.54 18.62
C SER A 244 18.02 27.22 19.88
N GLU A 245 16.74 27.06 20.22
CA GLU A 245 16.08 27.80 21.30
C GLU A 245 15.75 26.91 22.52
N GLY A 246 16.03 27.40 23.73
CA GLY A 246 15.71 26.68 24.98
C GLY A 246 16.85 25.85 25.53
N ASP A 247 16.73 25.50 26.81
CA ASP A 247 17.74 24.77 27.59
C ASP A 247 17.89 23.30 27.17
N ARG A 248 16.91 22.75 26.46
CA ARG A 248 16.91 21.38 25.92
C ARG A 248 17.11 21.32 24.41
N SER A 249 17.51 22.42 23.76
CA SER A 249 17.82 22.41 22.32
C SER A 249 19.11 21.65 22.00
N LEU A 250 19.30 21.27 20.73
CA LEU A 250 20.57 20.77 20.23
C LEU A 250 21.72 21.74 20.52
N ALA A 251 21.51 23.05 20.36
CA ALA A 251 22.50 24.06 20.72
C ALA A 251 22.89 23.99 22.22
N ALA A 252 21.93 23.81 23.12
CA ALA A 252 22.21 23.67 24.55
C ALA A 252 22.92 22.35 24.90
N VAL A 253 22.58 21.25 24.22
CA VAL A 253 23.26 19.95 24.34
C VAL A 253 24.71 20.07 23.89
N LEU A 254 24.96 20.66 22.72
CA LEU A 254 26.31 20.90 22.19
C LEU A 254 27.10 21.91 23.04
N ALA A 255 26.43 22.86 23.69
CA ALA A 255 27.08 23.78 24.62
C ALA A 255 27.43 23.14 25.99
N GLY A 256 27.01 21.90 26.24
CA GLY A 256 27.22 21.25 27.54
C GLY A 256 26.29 21.77 28.66
N ASN A 257 25.29 22.60 28.32
CA ASN A 257 24.45 23.30 29.29
C ASN A 257 23.05 22.68 29.43
N SER A 258 22.73 21.66 28.63
CA SER A 258 21.40 21.05 28.64
C SER A 258 21.16 20.20 29.89
N PRO A 259 19.97 20.29 30.51
CA PRO A 259 19.62 19.45 31.65
C PRO A 259 19.56 17.96 31.29
N TRP A 260 19.42 17.61 30.00
CA TRP A 260 19.47 16.21 29.54
C TRP A 260 20.85 15.56 29.70
N LEU A 261 21.90 16.37 29.83
CA LEU A 261 23.25 15.85 30.01
C LEU A 261 23.52 15.37 31.43
N GLU A 262 22.67 15.69 32.41
CA GLU A 262 22.83 15.26 33.82
C GLU A 262 24.25 15.57 34.38
N GLY A 263 24.88 16.67 33.92
CA GLY A 263 26.24 17.06 34.29
C GLY A 263 27.36 16.30 33.55
N ALA A 264 27.05 15.67 32.42
CA ALA A 264 28.03 15.14 31.49
C ALA A 264 28.72 16.28 30.71
N ALA A 265 30.05 16.26 30.65
CA ALA A 265 30.79 17.14 29.75
C ALA A 265 30.70 16.57 28.33
N ALA A 266 30.33 17.40 27.36
CA ALA A 266 30.32 17.03 25.95
C ALA A 266 31.76 16.87 25.43
N ASP A 267 32.11 15.69 24.92
CA ASP A 267 33.33 15.51 24.13
C ASP A 267 33.08 16.05 22.71
N LEU A 268 33.15 17.37 22.60
CA LEU A 268 32.92 18.07 21.34
C LEU A 268 34.01 17.76 20.31
N GLU A 269 35.21 17.41 20.74
CA GLU A 269 36.31 17.14 19.84
C GLU A 269 36.09 15.85 19.03
N LEU A 270 35.63 14.78 19.69
CA LEU A 270 35.24 13.55 19.01
C LEU A 270 33.99 13.74 18.16
N THR A 271 32.98 14.44 18.69
CA THR A 271 31.73 14.74 17.95
C THR A 271 32.00 15.52 16.68
N ASP A 272 32.86 16.53 16.76
CA ASP A 272 33.30 17.34 15.65
C ASP A 272 33.96 16.50 14.56
N ALA A 273 34.90 15.62 14.95
CA ALA A 273 35.62 14.77 14.02
C ALA A 273 34.71 13.76 13.31
N LEU A 274 33.77 13.13 14.03
CA LEU A 274 32.83 12.16 13.47
C LEU A 274 31.79 12.83 12.54
N LEU A 275 31.25 13.99 12.90
CA LEU A 275 30.34 14.76 12.02
C LEU A 275 31.03 15.21 10.73
N ALA A 276 32.32 15.52 10.79
CA ALA A 276 33.11 15.88 9.62
C ALA A 276 33.40 14.67 8.73
N SER A 277 33.88 13.57 9.32
CA SER A 277 34.28 12.36 8.59
C SER A 277 33.11 11.64 7.94
N SER A 278 31.97 11.54 8.64
CA SER A 278 30.73 10.95 8.09
C SER A 278 30.11 11.73 6.93
N GLY A 279 30.57 12.95 6.68
CA GLY A 279 30.00 13.83 5.66
C GLY A 279 28.70 14.51 6.09
N VAL A 280 28.15 14.20 7.27
CA VAL A 280 26.91 14.79 7.82
C VAL A 280 27.00 16.31 7.87
N ALA A 281 28.13 16.85 8.35
CA ALA A 281 28.35 18.29 8.34
C ALA A 281 28.38 18.88 6.93
N GLY A 282 28.96 18.17 5.97
CA GLY A 282 28.95 18.54 4.56
C GLY A 282 27.54 18.54 3.98
N HIS A 283 26.71 17.54 4.31
CA HIS A 283 25.32 17.45 3.87
C HIS A 283 24.45 18.58 4.44
N TYR A 284 24.53 18.85 5.75
CA TYR A 284 23.82 19.98 6.35
C TYR A 284 24.30 21.32 5.78
N ALA A 285 25.60 21.50 5.57
CA ALA A 285 26.12 22.72 4.97
C ALA A 285 25.66 22.89 3.51
N ALA A 286 25.70 21.82 2.71
CA ALA A 286 25.18 21.83 1.34
C ALA A 286 23.70 22.19 1.31
N ARG A 287 22.90 21.63 2.23
CA ARG A 287 21.48 21.95 2.35
C ARG A 287 21.24 23.36 2.87
N ALA A 288 21.98 23.84 3.86
CA ALA A 288 21.89 25.22 4.32
C ALA A 288 22.26 26.20 3.21
N ALA A 289 23.23 25.86 2.36
CA ALA A 289 23.61 26.68 1.20
C ALA A 289 22.44 26.83 0.19
N VAL A 290 21.58 25.82 0.06
CA VAL A 290 20.34 25.92 -0.75
C VAL A 290 19.46 27.08 -0.30
N PHE A 291 19.40 27.35 1.01
CA PHE A 291 18.61 28.45 1.57
C PHE A 291 19.36 29.80 1.62
N ARG A 292 20.70 29.81 1.54
CA ARG A 292 21.52 31.05 1.56
C ARG A 292 21.79 31.67 0.19
N GLY A 293 21.59 30.92 -0.91
CA GLY A 293 21.89 31.39 -2.27
C GLY A 293 23.29 31.06 -2.80
N PRO A 294 23.64 31.52 -4.02
CA PRO A 294 24.81 31.11 -4.79
C PRO A 294 26.03 31.90 -4.33
N GLY A 295 26.67 31.48 -3.25
CA GLY A 295 27.87 32.17 -2.80
C GLY A 295 28.87 31.35 -2.00
N GLN A 296 28.47 30.20 -1.44
CA GLN A 296 29.31 29.50 -0.45
C GLN A 296 29.15 27.97 -0.48
N VAL A 297 29.16 27.36 -1.68
CA VAL A 297 29.36 25.91 -1.73
C VAL A 297 30.86 25.64 -1.66
N ALA A 298 31.33 25.17 -0.50
CA ALA A 298 32.72 24.77 -0.33
C ALA A 298 33.04 23.59 -1.26
N ALA A 299 34.06 23.75 -2.11
CA ALA A 299 34.54 22.73 -3.03
C ALA A 299 35.02 21.50 -2.22
N GLY A 300 34.21 20.44 -2.16
CA GLY A 300 34.57 19.23 -1.42
C GLY A 300 33.49 18.15 -1.38
N ALA A 301 32.21 18.51 -1.46
CA ALA A 301 31.13 17.53 -1.62
C ALA A 301 30.90 17.23 -3.11
N ALA A 302 31.14 15.98 -3.52
CA ALA A 302 30.89 15.50 -4.88
C ALA A 302 29.38 15.45 -5.16
N LEU A 303 28.79 16.59 -5.52
CA LEU A 303 27.47 16.67 -6.15
C LEU A 303 27.63 17.22 -7.57
N PRO A 304 27.12 16.52 -8.60
CA PRO A 304 27.03 17.07 -9.94
C PRO A 304 25.81 17.98 -9.96
N MET A 305 25.99 19.29 -9.75
CA MET A 305 25.22 20.37 -10.38
C MET A 305 25.59 21.73 -9.77
N SER A 306 26.51 22.42 -10.44
CA SER A 306 26.69 23.87 -10.28
C SER A 306 25.54 24.60 -11.00
N LEU A 307 24.39 24.74 -10.35
CA LEU A 307 23.34 25.65 -10.81
C LEU A 307 23.55 27.01 -10.13
N GLY A 308 23.89 28.01 -10.93
CA GLY A 308 23.96 29.41 -10.49
C GLY A 308 22.56 29.95 -10.24
N LEU A 309 22.00 29.68 -9.05
CA LEU A 309 20.68 30.14 -8.63
C LEU A 309 20.83 31.41 -7.78
N PRO A 310 20.24 32.58 -8.11
CA PRO A 310 20.32 33.79 -7.26
C PRO A 310 19.84 33.55 -5.82
N PRO A 311 20.28 34.34 -4.82
CA PRO A 311 19.88 34.14 -3.43
C PRO A 311 18.37 34.26 -3.26
N LEU A 312 17.84 33.67 -2.18
CA LEU A 312 16.44 33.72 -1.74
C LEU A 312 16.24 34.91 -0.76
N PRO A 313 16.08 36.18 -1.19
CA PRO A 313 15.69 37.25 -0.28
C PRO A 313 14.19 37.22 0.06
N THR A 314 13.38 36.43 -0.65
CA THR A 314 11.93 36.26 -0.41
C THR A 314 11.56 34.82 -0.75
N GLY A 315 10.85 34.10 0.13
CA GLY A 315 10.47 32.69 -0.05
C GLY A 315 9.61 32.39 -1.30
N PRO A 316 9.13 31.13 -1.46
CA PRO A 316 8.29 30.71 -2.59
C PRO A 316 7.19 31.71 -2.88
N ARG A 317 7.13 32.18 -4.13
CA ARG A 317 6.02 32.99 -4.60
C ARG A 317 5.07 32.14 -5.43
N CYS A 318 3.81 32.17 -5.05
CA CYS A 318 2.73 31.65 -5.88
C CYS A 318 2.48 32.61 -7.03
N ARG A 319 2.25 32.07 -8.23
CA ARG A 319 1.75 32.86 -9.36
C ARG A 319 0.38 33.40 -8.97
N GLN A 320 0.17 34.69 -9.22
CA GLN A 320 -1.13 35.30 -9.00
C GLN A 320 -2.16 34.64 -9.94
N GLY A 321 -3.28 34.20 -9.37
CA GLY A 321 -4.35 33.55 -10.15
C GLY A 321 -5.56 33.12 -9.31
N GLY A 322 -5.79 33.72 -8.15
CA GLY A 322 -6.90 33.37 -7.27
C GLY A 322 -6.69 32.08 -6.46
N LYS A 323 -7.75 31.61 -5.79
CA LYS A 323 -7.69 30.54 -4.79
C LYS A 323 -7.27 29.18 -5.37
N ALA A 324 -7.63 28.87 -6.61
CA ALA A 324 -7.21 27.63 -7.26
C ALA A 324 -5.68 27.60 -7.50
N PHE A 325 -5.07 28.75 -7.81
CA PHE A 325 -3.60 28.86 -7.90
C PHE A 325 -2.95 28.80 -6.52
N GLU A 326 -3.55 29.39 -5.49
CA GLU A 326 -3.06 29.27 -4.12
C GLU A 326 -3.04 27.80 -3.67
N LEU A 327 -4.11 27.06 -3.94
CA LEU A 327 -4.17 25.62 -3.66
C LEU A 327 -3.13 24.84 -4.46
N ALA A 328 -3.07 25.03 -5.78
CA ALA A 328 -2.06 24.41 -6.64
C ALA A 328 -0.63 24.71 -6.16
N CYS A 329 -0.37 25.94 -5.73
CA CYS A 329 0.91 26.37 -5.17
C CYS A 329 1.25 25.62 -3.88
N GLN A 330 0.30 25.48 -2.95
CA GLN A 330 0.49 24.74 -1.70
C GLN A 330 0.73 23.25 -1.95
N MET A 331 0.01 22.63 -2.89
CA MET A 331 0.22 21.22 -3.25
C MET A 331 1.57 20.98 -3.94
N GLN A 332 2.02 21.91 -4.79
CA GLN A 332 3.37 21.88 -5.36
C GLN A 332 4.43 22.09 -4.29
N ALA A 333 4.19 22.96 -3.31
CA ALA A 333 5.09 23.16 -2.18
C ALA A 333 5.17 21.92 -1.28
N HIS A 334 4.05 21.23 -1.04
CA HIS A 334 4.06 19.92 -0.36
C HIS A 334 4.98 18.92 -1.07
N GLY A 335 4.81 18.76 -2.39
CA GLY A 335 5.66 17.87 -3.19
C GLY A 335 7.14 18.27 -3.13
N LEU A 336 7.43 19.57 -3.26
CA LEU A 336 8.79 20.10 -3.18
C LEU A 336 9.45 19.87 -1.82
N ILE A 337 8.76 20.14 -0.71
CA ILE A 337 9.29 19.92 0.64
C ILE A 337 9.51 18.42 0.88
N THR A 338 8.61 17.58 0.38
CA THR A 338 8.74 16.12 0.45
C THR A 338 9.95 15.64 -0.33
N ASP A 339 10.14 16.11 -1.56
CA ASP A 339 11.30 15.76 -2.41
C ASP A 339 12.61 16.23 -1.78
N LEU A 340 12.66 17.47 -1.27
CA LEU A 340 13.81 17.98 -0.51
C LEU A 340 14.08 17.09 0.71
N SER A 341 13.03 16.66 1.38
CA SER A 341 13.14 15.81 2.55
C SER A 341 13.78 14.47 2.23
N GLN A 342 13.26 13.81 1.20
CA GLN A 342 13.71 12.49 0.76
C GLN A 342 15.12 12.55 0.17
N ALA A 343 15.46 13.59 -0.60
CA ALA A 343 16.74 13.69 -1.27
C ALA A 343 17.89 14.11 -0.35
N TYR A 344 17.63 14.92 0.69
CA TYR A 344 18.69 15.53 1.49
C TYR A 344 18.61 15.26 2.99
N ILE A 345 17.43 15.16 3.59
CA ILE A 345 17.30 15.12 5.06
C ILE A 345 17.36 13.69 5.57
N LYS A 346 16.54 12.83 4.97
CA LYS A 346 16.49 11.41 5.33
C LYS A 346 17.88 10.75 5.22
N PRO A 347 18.64 10.91 4.13
CA PRO A 347 19.99 10.35 4.06
C PRO A 347 20.94 10.89 5.14
N THR A 348 20.77 12.14 5.59
CA THR A 348 21.68 12.76 6.57
C THR A 348 21.44 12.24 7.98
N ALA A 349 20.16 12.11 8.39
CA ALA A 349 19.81 11.56 9.69
C ALA A 349 20.14 10.07 9.78
N ASP A 350 19.79 9.31 8.73
CA ASP A 350 20.15 7.90 8.58
C ASP A 350 21.67 7.74 8.65
N THR A 351 22.43 8.56 7.90
CA THR A 351 23.92 8.50 7.90
C THR A 351 24.52 8.78 9.27
N TYR A 352 24.07 9.80 10.00
CA TYR A 352 24.65 10.11 11.32
C TYR A 352 24.33 9.02 12.34
N ALA A 353 23.09 8.56 12.35
CA ALA A 353 22.62 7.56 13.28
C ALA A 353 23.18 6.16 12.97
N ASP A 354 23.34 5.80 11.71
CA ASP A 354 24.06 4.60 11.28
C ASP A 354 25.54 4.67 11.65
N SER A 355 26.18 5.82 11.40
CA SER A 355 27.61 6.02 11.65
C SER A 355 27.96 6.02 13.14
N ILE A 356 27.14 6.65 13.98
CA ILE A 356 27.40 6.78 15.42
C ILE A 356 26.65 5.72 16.23
N GLY A 357 25.42 5.39 15.87
CA GLY A 357 24.59 4.40 16.56
C GLY A 357 25.17 2.99 16.48
N ILE A 358 25.75 2.59 15.34
CA ILE A 358 26.41 1.28 15.21
C ILE A 358 27.84 1.32 15.74
N ALA A 359 28.60 2.39 15.48
CA ALA A 359 29.94 2.55 16.04
C ALA A 359 29.98 2.53 17.57
N LEU A 360 29.02 3.22 18.21
CA LEU A 360 28.93 3.27 19.67
C LEU A 360 28.06 2.12 20.23
N GLY A 361 27.10 1.62 19.45
CA GLY A 361 26.26 0.47 19.79
C GLY A 361 27.07 -0.82 19.86
N ALA A 362 27.97 -1.06 18.90
CA ALA A 362 28.83 -2.25 18.86
C ALA A 362 29.78 -2.35 20.08
N LEU A 363 30.19 -1.21 20.66
CA LEU A 363 30.98 -1.16 21.89
C LEU A 363 30.17 -1.48 23.15
N GLY A 364 28.84 -1.46 23.07
CA GLY A 364 27.93 -1.80 24.17
C GLY A 364 27.46 -3.27 24.18
N LEU A 365 27.88 -4.08 23.20
CA LEU A 365 27.39 -5.45 23.02
C LEU A 365 28.26 -6.54 23.66
N ASP A 366 29.51 -6.22 23.98
CA ASP A 366 30.35 -7.13 24.73
C ASP A 366 30.13 -6.89 26.24
N PRO A 367 29.46 -7.81 26.95
CA PRO A 367 29.16 -7.67 28.39
C PRO A 367 30.42 -7.52 29.26
N VAL A 368 31.61 -7.81 28.73
CA VAL A 368 32.89 -7.62 29.44
C VAL A 368 33.39 -6.16 29.34
N THR A 369 32.97 -5.41 28.31
CA THR A 369 33.34 -3.99 28.14
C THR A 369 32.34 -3.02 28.76
N SER A 370 31.09 -3.44 29.01
CA SER A 370 30.06 -2.58 29.60
C SER A 370 30.41 -2.09 31.01
N GLU A 371 31.10 -2.90 31.82
CA GLU A 371 31.49 -2.56 33.20
C GLU A 371 32.63 -1.52 33.25
N LEU A 372 33.54 -1.53 32.28
CA LEU A 372 34.59 -0.51 32.10
C LEU A 372 34.05 0.78 31.47
N MET A 373 33.06 0.64 30.58
CA MET A 373 32.37 1.74 29.90
C MET A 373 31.43 2.50 30.84
N ASP A 374 30.81 1.82 31.81
CA ASP A 374 29.95 2.47 32.82
C ASP A 374 30.72 3.48 33.68
N LYS A 375 32.04 3.31 33.81
CA LYS A 375 32.91 4.15 34.62
C LYS A 375 33.59 5.30 33.86
N TYR A 376 33.82 5.17 32.55
CA TYR A 376 34.54 6.17 31.74
C TYR A 376 33.86 6.63 30.44
N ALA A 377 33.03 5.78 29.80
CA ALA A 377 32.35 6.11 28.54
C ALA A 377 30.94 6.70 28.72
N ASN A 378 30.41 6.66 29.94
CA ASN A 378 29.02 7.00 30.27
C ASN A 378 28.61 8.46 30.02
N LYS A 379 29.57 9.40 29.88
CA LYS A 379 29.26 10.84 29.72
C LYS A 379 29.30 11.30 28.25
N ALA A 380 30.34 10.93 27.51
CA ALA A 380 30.45 11.29 26.09
C ALA A 380 29.37 10.58 25.25
N MET A 381 29.08 9.30 25.53
CA MET A 381 28.05 8.55 24.81
C MET A 381 26.65 9.14 24.95
N VAL A 382 26.28 9.62 26.14
CA VAL A 382 24.98 10.26 26.40
C VAL A 382 24.78 11.49 25.51
N VAL A 383 25.84 12.29 25.32
CA VAL A 383 25.79 13.48 24.46
C VAL A 383 25.54 13.10 22.99
N HIS A 384 26.26 12.08 22.49
CA HIS A 384 26.08 11.60 21.11
C HIS A 384 24.69 11.00 20.88
N GLN A 385 24.20 10.23 21.85
CA GLN A 385 22.88 9.60 21.83
C GLN A 385 21.75 10.63 21.79
N ILE A 386 21.81 11.64 22.67
CA ILE A 386 20.83 12.74 22.69
C ILE A 386 20.94 13.56 21.40
N THR A 387 22.16 13.85 20.94
CA THR A 387 22.38 14.56 19.67
C THR A 387 21.76 13.81 18.50
N SER A 388 21.97 12.50 18.42
CA SER A 388 21.38 11.66 17.37
C SER A 388 19.86 11.65 17.44
N ALA A 389 19.28 11.43 18.64
CA ALA A 389 17.84 11.48 18.84
C ALA A 389 17.24 12.82 18.41
N LEU A 390 17.87 13.95 18.76
CA LEU A 390 17.40 15.27 18.34
C LEU A 390 17.48 15.47 16.83
N LEU A 391 18.58 15.07 16.19
CA LEU A 391 18.72 15.16 14.74
C LEU A 391 17.66 14.30 14.02
N SER A 392 17.38 13.10 14.52
CA SER A 392 16.33 12.21 14.00
C SER A 392 14.94 12.81 14.12
N VAL A 393 14.61 13.40 15.28
CA VAL A 393 13.31 14.04 15.51
C VAL A 393 13.18 15.32 14.68
N VAL A 394 14.23 16.11 14.54
CA VAL A 394 14.25 17.29 13.64
C VAL A 394 14.03 16.86 12.20
N ASN A 395 14.70 15.79 11.74
CA ASN A 395 14.48 15.22 10.41
C ASN A 395 13.03 14.78 10.22
N PHE A 396 12.50 13.96 11.12
CA PHE A 396 11.12 13.49 11.07
C PHE A 396 10.11 14.64 11.06
N THR A 397 10.37 15.68 11.84
CA THR A 397 9.55 16.90 11.85
C THR A 397 9.56 17.59 10.49
N MET A 398 10.72 17.71 9.86
CA MET A 398 10.85 18.31 8.53
C MET A 398 10.28 17.43 7.40
N GLU A 399 10.32 16.11 7.56
CA GLU A 399 9.88 15.12 6.56
C GLU A 399 8.39 14.82 6.60
N LYS A 400 7.84 14.65 7.80
CA LYS A 400 6.48 14.12 8.00
C LYS A 400 5.55 15.18 8.54
N ILE A 401 5.98 15.88 9.60
CA ILE A 401 5.11 16.82 10.32
C ILE A 401 4.87 18.08 9.50
N ALA A 402 5.94 18.74 9.05
CA ALA A 402 5.84 20.00 8.33
C ALA A 402 5.06 19.86 7.01
N PRO A 403 5.33 18.87 6.14
CA PRO A 403 4.54 18.71 4.91
C PRO A 403 3.07 18.37 5.19
N SER A 404 2.75 17.65 6.26
CA SER A 404 1.37 17.30 6.60
C SER A 404 0.46 18.49 6.90
N LEU A 405 1.00 19.70 7.06
CA LEU A 405 0.22 20.93 7.17
C LEU A 405 -0.30 21.46 5.84
N LEU A 406 0.18 20.91 4.72
CA LEU A 406 -0.18 21.32 3.37
C LEU A 406 -1.12 20.29 2.72
N PRO A 407 -1.95 20.71 1.75
CA PRO A 407 -2.77 19.80 0.98
C PRO A 407 -1.87 18.82 0.19
N SER A 408 -2.18 17.53 0.28
CA SER A 408 -1.38 16.47 -0.34
C SER A 408 -2.19 15.58 -1.30
N VAL A 409 -3.52 15.50 -1.12
CA VAL A 409 -4.41 14.61 -1.88
C VAL A 409 -5.63 15.38 -2.39
N LEU A 410 -6.06 15.12 -3.62
CA LEU A 410 -7.33 15.60 -4.14
C LEU A 410 -8.49 14.72 -3.62
N GLY A 411 -9.34 15.31 -2.78
CA GLY A 411 -10.57 14.66 -2.30
C GLY A 411 -11.72 14.74 -3.31
N ARG A 412 -11.76 15.81 -4.12
CA ARG A 412 -12.77 16.04 -5.16
C ARG A 412 -12.11 16.60 -6.41
N PHE A 413 -12.46 16.05 -7.57
CA PHE A 413 -12.03 16.54 -8.88
C PHE A 413 -13.18 16.28 -9.85
N GLU A 414 -14.12 17.22 -9.95
CA GLU A 414 -15.40 17.04 -10.64
C GLU A 414 -15.60 18.07 -11.73
N LEU A 415 -15.98 17.61 -12.91
CA LEU A 415 -16.24 18.44 -14.09
C LEU A 415 -17.74 18.64 -14.23
N GLU A 416 -18.17 19.90 -14.33
CA GLU A 416 -19.52 20.29 -14.70
C GLU A 416 -19.47 21.03 -16.05
N VAL A 417 -20.36 20.71 -16.99
CA VAL A 417 -20.48 21.45 -18.26
C VAL A 417 -21.90 21.96 -18.40
N HIS A 418 -22.08 23.28 -18.54
CA HIS A 418 -23.41 23.90 -18.60
C HIS A 418 -23.48 24.98 -19.69
N PRO A 419 -24.40 24.85 -20.67
CA PRO A 419 -25.31 23.72 -20.90
C PRO A 419 -24.59 22.48 -21.46
N THR A 420 -25.12 21.28 -21.21
CA THR A 420 -24.65 20.02 -21.81
C THR A 420 -25.17 19.81 -23.23
N LEU A 421 -26.07 20.67 -23.71
CA LEU A 421 -26.56 20.70 -25.10
C LEU A 421 -26.34 22.11 -25.69
N ILE A 422 -25.61 22.17 -26.80
CA ILE A 422 -25.32 23.40 -27.55
C ILE A 422 -25.65 23.23 -29.03
N ARG A 423 -25.74 24.31 -29.81
CA ARG A 423 -25.81 24.19 -31.28
C ARG A 423 -24.41 24.11 -31.89
N LYS A 424 -24.31 23.63 -33.12
CA LYS A 424 -23.09 23.76 -33.91
C LYS A 424 -22.73 25.24 -34.08
N GLY A 425 -21.49 25.58 -33.75
CA GLY A 425 -20.97 26.94 -33.71
C GLY A 425 -21.11 27.63 -32.35
N ASP A 426 -21.95 27.11 -31.45
CA ASP A 426 -22.07 27.64 -30.09
C ASP A 426 -20.92 27.16 -29.20
N MET A 427 -20.71 27.89 -28.10
CA MET A 427 -19.75 27.59 -27.05
C MET A 427 -20.48 27.09 -25.79
N THR A 428 -19.90 26.13 -25.08
CA THR A 428 -20.30 25.81 -23.69
C THR A 428 -19.11 25.92 -22.75
N LYS A 429 -19.35 26.42 -21.54
CA LYS A 429 -18.32 26.61 -20.54
C LYS A 429 -18.25 25.39 -19.62
N SER A 430 -17.02 25.02 -19.27
CA SER A 430 -16.78 24.05 -18.22
C SER A 430 -16.50 24.72 -16.90
N ARG A 431 -16.93 24.06 -15.83
CA ARG A 431 -16.61 24.39 -14.46
C ARG A 431 -15.99 23.16 -13.81
N LEU A 432 -14.71 23.25 -13.45
CA LEU A 432 -14.06 22.18 -12.70
C LEU A 432 -14.03 22.57 -11.22
N MET A 433 -14.58 21.71 -10.37
CA MET A 433 -14.54 21.85 -8.92
C MET A 433 -13.45 20.96 -8.34
N VAL A 434 -12.52 21.57 -7.59
CA VAL A 434 -11.43 20.88 -6.92
C VAL A 434 -11.53 21.03 -5.41
N GLU A 435 -11.28 19.95 -4.68
CA GLU A 435 -11.12 19.94 -3.24
C GLU A 435 -9.89 19.10 -2.90
N ALA A 436 -9.03 19.63 -2.05
CA ALA A 436 -7.88 18.90 -1.55
C ALA A 436 -7.97 18.72 -0.04
N ARG A 437 -7.23 17.75 0.49
CA ARG A 437 -7.06 17.53 1.92
C ARG A 437 -5.61 17.18 2.24
N ASN A 438 -5.23 17.37 3.49
CA ASN A 438 -3.96 16.89 3.99
C ASN A 438 -4.12 15.45 4.51
N GLN A 439 -2.99 14.81 4.75
CA GLN A 439 -2.91 13.53 5.47
C GLN A 439 -2.26 13.81 6.83
N PRO A 440 -3.05 14.17 7.86
CA PRO A 440 -2.51 14.51 9.16
C PRO A 440 -1.73 13.32 9.74
N GLN A 441 -0.54 13.59 10.25
CA GLN A 441 0.25 12.59 10.96
C GLN A 441 -0.22 12.52 12.41
N THR A 442 -0.45 11.31 12.89
CA THR A 442 -0.56 11.01 14.33
C THR A 442 0.80 10.53 14.79
N ILE A 443 1.27 11.09 15.90
CA ILE A 443 2.60 10.88 16.43
C ILE A 443 2.44 10.63 17.92
N THR A 444 2.79 9.44 18.34
CA THR A 444 2.89 9.11 19.76
C THR A 444 4.33 9.31 20.24
N ALA A 445 4.51 9.46 21.56
CA ALA A 445 5.84 9.42 22.14
C ALA A 445 6.59 8.11 21.80
N ASN A 446 5.84 6.99 21.67
CA ASN A 446 6.40 5.71 21.27
C ASN A 446 6.81 5.69 19.80
N ASP A 447 6.07 6.35 18.90
CA ASP A 447 6.47 6.44 17.48
C ASP A 447 7.79 7.19 17.33
N LEU A 448 8.03 8.21 18.17
CA LEU A 448 9.32 8.91 18.22
C LEU A 448 10.43 8.03 18.82
N VAL A 449 10.10 7.19 19.81
CA VAL A 449 11.04 6.20 20.36
C VAL A 449 11.41 5.16 19.30
N ASP A 450 10.43 4.64 18.57
CA ASP A 450 10.61 3.62 17.55
C ASP A 450 11.30 4.18 16.30
N LEU A 451 11.03 5.43 15.96
CA LEU A 451 11.82 6.18 14.99
C LEU A 451 13.29 6.24 15.41
N VAL A 452 13.58 6.65 16.65
CA VAL A 452 14.97 6.74 17.13
C VAL A 452 15.62 5.35 17.18
N LYS A 453 14.90 4.29 17.60
CA LYS A 453 15.36 2.89 17.54
C LYS A 453 15.71 2.48 16.11
N SER A 454 14.80 2.73 15.18
CA SER A 454 14.93 2.39 13.77
C SER A 454 16.12 3.11 13.14
N VAL A 455 16.25 4.42 13.39
CA VAL A 455 17.32 5.27 12.85
C VAL A 455 18.68 4.91 13.46
N LEU A 456 18.74 4.53 14.74
CA LEU A 456 19.97 4.04 15.37
C LEU A 456 20.33 2.59 14.97
N GLY A 457 19.45 1.89 14.24
CA GLY A 457 19.62 0.48 13.91
C GLY A 457 19.63 -0.43 15.15
N LEU A 458 19.13 0.04 16.29
CA LEU A 458 19.19 -0.66 17.57
C LEU A 458 17.85 -1.33 17.88
N PRO A 459 17.76 -2.68 17.81
CA PRO A 459 16.54 -3.44 18.10
C PRO A 459 16.11 -3.29 19.57
N LYS A 460 17.07 -3.04 20.48
CA LYS A 460 16.82 -2.70 21.88
C LYS A 460 17.64 -1.53 22.34
N LEU A 461 16.96 -0.62 23.00
CA LEU A 461 17.60 0.44 23.76
C LEU A 461 17.68 0.04 25.21
N SER A 462 18.70 0.61 25.81
CA SER A 462 18.97 0.53 27.21
C SER A 462 17.83 1.29 27.93
N ALA A 463 17.13 0.72 28.92
CA ALA A 463 15.95 1.34 29.58
C ALA A 463 16.13 2.81 30.03
N ARG A 464 17.33 3.20 30.47
CA ARG A 464 17.72 4.58 30.79
C ARG A 464 17.69 5.44 29.52
N PHE A 465 18.23 4.95 28.41
CA PHE A 465 18.23 5.68 27.15
C PHE A 465 16.85 5.73 26.50
N GLU A 466 16.08 4.64 26.56
CA GLU A 466 14.66 4.63 26.18
C GLU A 466 13.90 5.69 26.98
N GLY A 467 14.08 5.74 28.30
CA GLY A 467 13.52 6.79 29.14
C GLY A 467 13.98 8.21 28.79
N GLN A 468 15.22 8.40 28.32
CA GLN A 468 15.67 9.72 27.82
C GLN A 468 15.01 10.07 26.48
N ILE A 469 14.85 9.12 25.55
CA ILE A 469 14.16 9.37 24.28
C ILE A 469 12.68 9.65 24.51
N THR A 470 12.02 8.91 25.40
CA THR A 470 10.64 9.21 25.79
C THR A 470 10.51 10.63 26.32
N LYS A 471 11.47 11.12 27.13
CA LYS A 471 11.52 12.53 27.57
C LYS A 471 11.72 13.50 26.40
N VAL A 472 12.53 13.16 25.40
CA VAL A 472 12.67 13.97 24.18
C VAL A 472 11.34 14.00 23.41
N GLY A 473 10.65 12.86 23.30
CA GLY A 473 9.33 12.77 22.67
C GLY A 473 8.29 13.65 23.35
N PHE A 474 8.19 13.58 24.68
CA PHE A 474 7.30 14.48 25.44
C PHE A 474 7.69 15.95 25.29
N PHE A 475 9.00 16.26 25.29
CA PHE A 475 9.47 17.62 25.08
C PHE A 475 9.06 18.19 23.72
N VAL A 476 9.07 17.38 22.66
CA VAL A 476 8.63 17.79 21.32
C VAL A 476 7.14 18.14 21.32
N ILE A 477 6.32 17.29 21.93
CA ILE A 477 4.88 17.52 22.08
C ILE A 477 4.64 18.80 22.91
N ASP A 478 5.36 18.97 24.02
CA ASP A 478 5.27 20.15 24.87
C ASP A 478 5.65 21.44 24.14
N LEU A 479 6.73 21.43 23.35
CA LEU A 479 7.16 22.58 22.54
C LEU A 479 6.05 23.00 21.57
N TYR A 480 5.47 22.04 20.87
CA TYR A 480 4.39 22.31 19.93
C TYR A 480 3.13 22.84 20.64
N MET A 481 2.72 22.21 21.75
CA MET A 481 1.53 22.61 22.51
C MET A 481 1.71 23.99 23.15
N MET A 482 2.90 24.29 23.65
CA MET A 482 3.26 25.61 24.15
C MET A 482 3.19 26.66 23.03
N ALA A 483 3.73 26.34 21.86
CA ALA A 483 3.69 27.24 20.72
C ALA A 483 2.25 27.47 20.22
N LEU A 484 1.39 26.44 20.16
CA LEU A 484 -0.03 26.63 19.82
C LEU A 484 -0.75 27.58 20.79
N ARG A 485 -0.51 27.42 22.10
CA ARG A 485 -1.09 28.30 23.12
C ARG A 485 -0.64 29.75 22.95
N GLN A 486 0.63 29.97 22.58
CA GLN A 486 1.15 31.31 22.28
C GLN A 486 0.39 31.99 21.14
N TRP A 487 -0.12 31.21 20.18
CA TRP A 487 -0.93 31.69 19.06
C TRP A 487 -2.45 31.59 19.30
N GLY A 488 -2.88 31.38 20.54
CA GLY A 488 -4.30 31.38 20.91
C GLY A 488 -5.08 30.14 20.43
N VAL A 489 -4.40 29.07 20.00
CA VAL A 489 -5.04 27.81 19.62
C VAL A 489 -5.11 26.90 20.84
N GLU A 490 -6.31 26.74 21.40
CA GLU A 490 -6.52 25.76 22.47
C GLU A 490 -6.49 24.34 21.90
N PRO A 491 -5.70 23.42 22.48
CA PRO A 491 -5.75 22.03 22.10
C PRO A 491 -7.12 21.41 22.46
N PRO A 492 -7.60 20.40 21.70
CA PRO A 492 -8.88 19.74 21.98
C PRO A 492 -8.97 19.25 23.42
N ARG A 493 -10.12 19.47 24.08
CA ARG A 493 -10.37 18.96 25.44
C ARG A 493 -10.36 17.43 25.41
N GLY A 494 -9.53 16.80 26.24
CA GLY A 494 -9.39 15.35 26.31
C GLY A 494 -8.39 14.74 25.31
N MET A 495 -7.60 15.56 24.61
CA MET A 495 -6.45 15.06 23.85
C MET A 495 -5.47 14.36 24.81
N ASN A 496 -5.16 13.10 24.53
CA ASN A 496 -4.16 12.36 25.29
C ASN A 496 -2.81 13.10 25.15
N PRO A 497 -2.13 13.49 26.25
CA PRO A 497 -0.83 14.15 26.18
C PRO A 497 0.24 13.32 25.46
N ASP A 498 0.04 12.01 25.34
CA ASP A 498 0.99 11.08 24.72
C ASP A 498 0.75 10.89 23.21
N VAL A 499 -0.35 11.43 22.68
CA VAL A 499 -0.74 11.29 21.27
C VAL A 499 -0.98 12.67 20.67
N PHE A 500 -0.16 13.00 19.70
CA PHE A 500 -0.24 14.25 18.96
C PHE A 500 -0.68 14.00 17.52
N THR A 501 -1.88 14.46 17.15
CA THR A 501 -2.38 14.40 15.77
C THR A 501 -2.44 15.78 15.16
N MET A 502 -1.83 15.92 13.98
CA MET A 502 -1.94 17.13 13.17
C MET A 502 -3.41 17.37 12.77
N PRO A 503 -3.88 18.62 12.67
CA PRO A 503 -5.27 18.87 12.32
C PRO A 503 -5.57 18.38 10.89
N ALA A 504 -6.64 17.61 10.74
CA ALA A 504 -7.22 17.34 9.43
C ALA A 504 -7.78 18.64 8.84
N ARG A 505 -7.47 18.91 7.57
CA ARG A 505 -7.85 20.12 6.84
C ARG A 505 -8.28 19.79 5.43
N THR A 506 -9.20 20.63 4.95
CA THR A 506 -9.77 20.55 3.60
C THR A 506 -9.69 21.92 2.94
N TRP A 507 -9.20 21.94 1.70
CA TRP A 507 -9.12 23.11 0.85
C TRP A 507 -10.13 23.00 -0.29
N GLY A 508 -11.19 23.77 -0.19
CA GLY A 508 -12.24 23.84 -1.20
C GLY A 508 -13.63 23.55 -0.63
N PRO A 509 -14.60 23.26 -1.51
CA PRO A 509 -14.45 23.14 -2.98
C PRO A 509 -14.15 24.49 -3.65
N LEU A 510 -13.26 24.50 -4.65
CA LEU A 510 -12.85 25.67 -5.44
C LEU A 510 -13.13 25.45 -6.92
N GLU A 511 -13.59 26.49 -7.61
CA GLU A 511 -13.69 26.48 -9.08
C GLU A 511 -12.33 26.79 -9.70
N VAL A 512 -11.91 25.98 -10.68
CA VAL A 512 -10.73 26.23 -11.49
C VAL A 512 -11.12 27.08 -12.69
N ASP A 513 -10.59 28.29 -12.73
CA ASP A 513 -10.92 29.34 -13.71
C ASP A 513 -9.78 29.61 -14.70
N SER A 514 -8.70 28.82 -14.68
CA SER A 514 -7.56 29.00 -15.58
C SER A 514 -7.13 27.73 -16.29
N ALA A 515 -6.96 27.85 -17.60
CA ALA A 515 -6.32 26.89 -18.48
C ALA A 515 -4.91 26.48 -18.03
N ASP A 516 -4.21 27.31 -17.25
CA ASP A 516 -2.86 26.96 -16.81
C ASP A 516 -2.84 25.80 -15.81
N LEU A 517 -3.94 25.55 -15.09
CA LEU A 517 -4.00 24.50 -14.07
C LEU A 517 -4.49 23.16 -14.63
N VAL A 518 -5.16 23.16 -15.77
CA VAL A 518 -5.84 21.97 -16.31
C VAL A 518 -5.64 21.83 -17.81
N THR A 519 -5.84 20.63 -18.33
CA THR A 519 -5.84 20.35 -19.76
C THR A 519 -7.19 19.78 -20.17
N LEU A 520 -7.72 20.27 -21.28
CA LEU A 520 -8.99 19.83 -21.86
C LEU A 520 -8.74 18.79 -22.94
N PHE A 521 -9.49 17.68 -22.90
CA PHE A 521 -9.44 16.65 -23.93
C PHE A 521 -10.86 16.28 -24.37
N SER A 522 -11.09 16.28 -25.68
CA SER A 522 -12.29 15.71 -26.29
C SER A 522 -11.94 14.37 -26.93
N TYR A 523 -12.74 13.33 -26.65
CA TYR A 523 -12.60 12.05 -27.33
C TYR A 523 -13.04 12.11 -28.79
N ASP A 524 -13.88 13.07 -29.15
CA ASP A 524 -14.30 13.36 -30.52
C ASP A 524 -14.13 14.87 -30.83
N PRO A 525 -12.91 15.31 -31.16
CA PRO A 525 -12.65 16.71 -31.51
C PRO A 525 -13.31 17.15 -32.82
N GLY A 526 -13.87 16.22 -33.60
CA GLY A 526 -14.66 16.54 -34.79
C GLY A 526 -16.07 17.01 -34.47
N VAL A 527 -16.65 16.52 -33.37
CA VAL A 527 -17.96 16.93 -32.83
C VAL A 527 -17.82 18.13 -31.89
N LEU A 528 -16.87 18.05 -30.96
CA LEU A 528 -16.67 19.08 -29.94
C LEU A 528 -15.18 19.37 -29.75
N ALA A 529 -14.75 20.56 -30.17
CA ALA A 529 -13.36 20.97 -30.10
C ALA A 529 -13.05 21.74 -28.81
N PRO A 530 -11.94 21.43 -28.09
CA PRO A 530 -11.55 22.17 -26.90
C PRO A 530 -11.07 23.59 -27.25
N ARG A 531 -11.54 24.59 -26.51
CA ARG A 531 -10.97 25.94 -26.46
C ARG A 531 -10.38 26.17 -25.08
N GLU A 532 -9.16 25.65 -24.95
CA GLU A 532 -8.48 25.49 -23.68
C GLU A 532 -8.28 26.81 -22.92
N GLU A 533 -7.93 27.90 -23.61
CA GLU A 533 -7.67 29.21 -23.00
C GLU A 533 -8.87 29.77 -22.22
N ASP A 534 -10.08 29.49 -22.70
CA ASP A 534 -11.32 29.99 -22.12
C ASP A 534 -12.00 28.95 -21.19
N LEU A 535 -11.44 27.72 -21.10
CA LEU A 535 -12.07 26.55 -20.49
C LEU A 535 -13.45 26.21 -21.10
N GLU A 536 -13.57 26.45 -22.40
CA GLU A 536 -14.81 26.26 -23.15
C GLU A 536 -14.67 25.16 -24.21
N TRP A 537 -15.82 24.74 -24.75
CA TRP A 537 -15.91 23.79 -25.84
C TRP A 537 -16.71 24.40 -26.99
N LEU A 538 -16.20 24.25 -28.21
CA LEU A 538 -16.87 24.68 -29.45
C LEU A 538 -17.56 23.48 -30.10
N GLY A 539 -18.86 23.58 -30.36
CA GLY A 539 -19.57 22.60 -31.19
C GLY A 539 -19.15 22.70 -32.66
N THR A 540 -18.40 21.73 -33.18
CA THR A 540 -17.88 21.75 -34.57
C THR A 540 -18.70 20.90 -35.53
N ALA A 541 -19.29 19.82 -35.05
CA ALA A 541 -20.22 18.99 -35.80
C ALA A 541 -21.31 18.44 -34.88
N THR A 542 -22.42 18.03 -35.47
CA THR A 542 -23.54 17.42 -34.75
C THR A 542 -23.15 16.06 -34.20
N GLY A 543 -23.51 15.78 -32.95
CA GLY A 543 -23.23 14.51 -32.28
C GLY A 543 -23.11 14.66 -30.77
N VAL A 544 -22.67 13.59 -30.10
CA VAL A 544 -22.35 13.59 -28.66
C VAL A 544 -20.86 13.31 -28.52
N ALA A 545 -20.14 14.16 -27.80
CA ALA A 545 -18.74 13.99 -27.49
C ALA A 545 -18.55 13.81 -26.00
N LYS A 546 -17.78 12.79 -25.61
CA LYS A 546 -17.25 12.68 -24.26
C LYS A 546 -16.07 13.64 -24.13
N VAL A 547 -16.06 14.43 -23.08
CA VAL A 547 -14.97 15.33 -22.72
C VAL A 547 -14.35 14.91 -21.41
N ARG A 548 -13.09 15.24 -21.21
CA ARG A 548 -12.42 15.10 -19.92
C ARG A 548 -11.49 16.28 -19.63
N MET A 549 -11.28 16.52 -18.34
CA MET A 549 -10.27 17.42 -17.81
C MET A 549 -9.30 16.66 -16.91
N MET A 550 -8.05 17.09 -16.93
CA MET A 550 -6.97 16.57 -16.08
C MET A 550 -6.12 17.73 -15.55
N PRO A 551 -5.44 17.59 -14.40
CA PRO A 551 -4.42 18.55 -13.99
C PRO A 551 -3.34 18.68 -15.07
N ARG A 552 -2.88 19.91 -15.31
CA ARG A 552 -1.82 20.15 -16.30
C ARG A 552 -0.47 19.69 -15.76
N GLY A 553 0.21 18.80 -16.48
CA GLY A 553 1.58 18.37 -16.17
C GLY A 553 2.63 19.37 -16.66
N GLY A 554 3.61 19.69 -15.82
CA GLY A 554 4.78 20.51 -16.19
C GLY A 554 4.50 21.88 -16.83
N GLY A 555 5.55 22.62 -17.19
CA GLY A 555 5.46 23.86 -17.96
C GLY A 555 4.49 24.90 -17.40
N ARG A 556 3.36 25.14 -18.10
CA ARG A 556 2.29 26.09 -17.70
C ARG A 556 1.57 25.69 -16.40
N GLY A 557 1.58 24.40 -16.05
CA GLY A 557 1.05 23.88 -14.78
C GLY A 557 1.92 24.22 -13.56
N LYS A 558 3.14 24.70 -13.77
CA LYS A 558 4.01 25.18 -12.68
C LYS A 558 3.47 26.51 -12.14
N VAL A 559 3.01 26.52 -10.90
CA VAL A 559 2.41 27.70 -10.24
C VAL A 559 3.41 28.37 -9.31
N LEU A 560 4.38 27.63 -8.80
CA LEU A 560 5.52 28.21 -8.09
C LEU A 560 6.37 29.02 -9.07
N VAL A 561 6.35 30.34 -8.93
CA VAL A 561 7.05 31.29 -9.83
C VAL A 561 8.55 31.26 -9.59
N ASP A 562 8.98 30.75 -8.44
CA ASP A 562 10.38 30.80 -8.08
C ASP A 562 11.21 29.73 -8.80
N ASN A 563 12.18 30.20 -9.59
CA ASN A 563 13.20 29.35 -10.20
C ASN A 563 14.35 29.03 -9.24
N THR A 564 14.37 29.58 -8.02
CA THR A 564 15.40 29.31 -7.00
C THR A 564 15.08 28.09 -6.13
N LEU A 565 13.81 27.70 -6.02
CA LEU A 565 13.37 26.42 -5.46
C LEU A 565 13.53 25.26 -6.45
N CYS A 566 14.18 25.51 -7.57
CA CYS A 566 14.37 24.55 -8.64
C CYS A 566 15.55 23.64 -8.29
N TRP A 567 15.33 22.77 -7.31
CA TRP A 567 16.29 21.79 -6.82
C TRP A 567 16.35 20.60 -7.79
N GLY A 568 16.94 20.79 -8.98
CA GLY A 568 17.06 19.77 -10.05
C GLY A 568 16.03 19.86 -11.19
N CYS A 569 15.11 20.83 -11.12
CA CYS A 569 14.41 21.45 -12.26
C CYS A 569 13.75 20.62 -13.36
N VAL A 570 12.89 19.66 -13.02
CA VAL A 570 11.59 19.56 -13.69
C VAL A 570 10.60 19.18 -12.60
N TRP A 571 9.73 20.10 -12.15
CA TRP A 571 8.52 19.67 -11.44
C TRP A 571 7.78 18.73 -12.39
N SER A 572 7.84 17.44 -12.09
CA SER A 572 7.30 16.38 -12.94
C SER A 572 5.84 16.09 -12.62
N GLY A 573 5.33 16.60 -11.49
CA GLY A 573 3.93 16.52 -11.11
C GLY A 573 3.00 17.42 -11.95
N GLY A 574 1.71 17.29 -11.67
CA GLY A 574 0.64 18.14 -12.18
C GLY A 574 0.54 19.47 -11.45
N ALA A 575 -0.40 20.31 -11.89
CA ALA A 575 -0.70 21.59 -11.24
C ALA A 575 -1.09 21.41 -9.76
N PHE A 576 -1.76 20.30 -9.43
CA PHE A 576 -2.26 19.98 -8.09
C PHE A 576 -1.45 18.88 -7.40
N GLY A 577 -0.12 18.89 -7.52
CA GLY A 577 0.74 17.90 -6.86
C GLY A 577 1.11 16.74 -7.78
N THR A 578 1.48 15.60 -7.21
CA THR A 578 1.90 14.39 -7.95
C THR A 578 0.71 13.56 -8.47
N GLU A 579 -0.49 13.80 -7.95
CA GLU A 579 -1.71 13.14 -8.40
C GLU A 579 -2.21 13.73 -9.73
N MET A 580 -2.71 12.84 -10.61
CA MET A 580 -3.23 13.19 -11.94
C MET A 580 -4.62 12.58 -12.17
N PRO A 581 -5.64 12.92 -11.34
CA PRO A 581 -7.00 12.42 -11.56
C PRO A 581 -7.61 12.89 -12.88
N GLU A 582 -8.61 12.16 -13.36
CA GLU A 582 -9.39 12.52 -14.55
C GLU A 582 -10.87 12.73 -14.17
N ALA A 583 -11.48 13.79 -14.67
CA ALA A 583 -12.92 14.03 -14.60
C ALA A 583 -13.50 14.06 -16.02
N SER A 584 -14.66 13.43 -16.25
CA SER A 584 -15.25 13.35 -17.59
C SER A 584 -16.75 13.61 -17.59
N GLU A 585 -17.24 14.26 -18.66
CA GLU A 585 -18.65 14.57 -18.89
C GLU A 585 -19.02 14.35 -20.36
N GLU A 586 -20.32 14.31 -20.65
CA GLU A 586 -20.84 14.23 -22.03
C GLU A 586 -21.49 15.53 -22.46
N VAL A 587 -21.17 15.98 -23.67
CA VAL A 587 -21.72 17.20 -24.26
C VAL A 587 -22.29 16.86 -25.64
N ALA A 588 -23.52 17.28 -25.85
CA ALA A 588 -24.26 17.13 -27.08
C ALA A 588 -24.21 18.42 -27.92
N VAL A 589 -24.04 18.27 -29.23
CA VAL A 589 -24.07 19.35 -30.22
C VAL A 589 -25.23 19.09 -31.18
N ASP A 590 -26.14 20.06 -31.27
CA ASP A 590 -27.45 20.08 -31.93
C ASP A 590 -28.47 19.05 -31.44
N ILE A 591 -28.03 17.89 -30.94
CA ILE A 591 -28.91 16.78 -30.56
C ILE A 591 -28.36 16.06 -29.34
N ALA A 592 -29.09 16.12 -28.23
CA ALA A 592 -28.86 15.22 -27.11
C ALA A 592 -29.74 14.00 -27.31
N PHE A 593 -29.19 12.78 -27.24
CA PHE A 593 -29.96 11.55 -27.30
C PHE A 593 -29.45 10.56 -26.25
N LYS A 594 -30.34 10.14 -25.35
CA LYS A 594 -29.97 9.27 -24.23
C LYS A 594 -31.06 8.26 -23.91
N ALA A 595 -30.66 7.09 -23.42
CA ALA A 595 -31.55 6.18 -22.74
C ALA A 595 -31.68 6.56 -21.26
N LEU A 596 -32.89 6.77 -20.74
CA LEU A 596 -33.11 7.09 -19.32
C LEU A 596 -32.73 5.93 -18.38
N GLN A 597 -32.86 4.71 -18.87
CA GLN A 597 -32.41 3.49 -18.20
C GLN A 597 -31.54 2.71 -19.19
N PRO A 598 -30.23 3.00 -19.28
CA PRO A 598 -29.35 2.38 -20.27
C PRO A 598 -29.04 0.91 -19.95
N ARG A 599 -29.40 0.41 -18.77
CA ARG A 599 -29.19 -0.99 -18.38
C ARG A 599 -30.47 -1.58 -17.78
N GLY A 600 -30.77 -2.83 -18.13
CA GLY A 600 -31.87 -3.58 -17.52
C GLY A 600 -32.01 -5.00 -18.06
N ARG A 601 -32.99 -5.75 -17.54
CA ARG A 601 -33.25 -7.14 -17.95
C ARG A 601 -34.17 -7.18 -19.16
N ALA A 602 -33.86 -8.02 -20.15
CA ALA A 602 -34.75 -8.26 -21.29
C ALA A 602 -36.03 -9.03 -20.86
N PRO A 603 -37.23 -8.68 -21.39
CA PRO A 603 -37.52 -7.51 -22.20
C PRO A 603 -37.32 -6.22 -21.38
N HIS A 604 -36.51 -5.31 -21.89
CA HIS A 604 -36.12 -4.09 -21.18
C HIS A 604 -36.84 -2.90 -21.78
N ARG A 605 -37.76 -2.33 -21.03
CA ARG A 605 -38.48 -1.13 -21.44
C ARG A 605 -37.71 0.10 -20.96
N THR A 606 -37.26 0.92 -21.89
CA THR A 606 -36.57 2.17 -21.59
C THR A 606 -37.15 3.30 -22.44
N SER A 607 -37.08 4.52 -21.92
CA SER A 607 -37.44 5.70 -22.69
C SER A 607 -36.18 6.26 -23.31
N LEU A 608 -36.19 6.39 -24.63
CA LEU A 608 -35.16 7.09 -25.38
C LEU A 608 -35.61 8.53 -25.47
N GLN A 609 -34.87 9.43 -24.82
CA GLN A 609 -35.17 10.85 -24.76
C GLN A 609 -34.16 11.60 -25.62
N TRP A 610 -34.66 12.58 -26.37
CA TRP A 610 -33.81 13.54 -27.05
C TRP A 610 -34.18 14.97 -26.72
N THR A 611 -33.28 15.87 -27.06
CA THR A 611 -33.55 17.30 -27.03
C THR A 611 -32.97 17.93 -28.28
N LEU A 612 -33.82 18.64 -29.01
CA LEU A 612 -33.50 19.32 -30.27
C LEU A 612 -33.84 20.81 -30.14
N PRO A 613 -32.99 21.72 -30.61
CA PRO A 613 -33.33 23.13 -30.70
C PRO A 613 -34.44 23.34 -31.75
N ARG A 614 -35.45 24.16 -31.42
CA ARG A 614 -36.46 24.59 -32.39
C ARG A 614 -35.80 25.36 -33.54
N ARG A 615 -36.26 25.10 -34.77
CA ARG A 615 -35.87 25.89 -35.94
C ARG A 615 -36.32 27.33 -35.79
N GLU A 616 -35.54 28.26 -36.36
CA GLU A 616 -35.85 29.69 -36.32
C GLU A 616 -37.15 30.04 -37.06
N ASP A 617 -37.48 29.29 -38.11
CA ASP A 617 -38.72 29.44 -38.88
C ASP A 617 -39.94 28.76 -38.23
N GLY A 618 -39.74 28.08 -37.10
CA GLY A 618 -40.78 27.32 -36.40
C GLY A 618 -41.30 26.10 -37.18
N SER A 619 -40.64 25.68 -38.26
CA SER A 619 -41.06 24.51 -39.04
C SER A 619 -40.77 23.21 -38.29
N PRO A 620 -41.64 22.19 -38.43
CA PRO A 620 -41.46 20.89 -37.79
C PRO A 620 -40.17 20.21 -38.28
N VAL A 621 -39.50 19.51 -37.38
CA VAL A 621 -38.25 18.77 -37.70
C VAL A 621 -38.56 17.28 -37.74
N PRO A 622 -38.82 16.68 -38.92
CA PRO A 622 -39.04 15.25 -39.01
C PRO A 622 -37.76 14.48 -38.66
N CYS A 623 -37.89 13.38 -37.93
CA CYS A 623 -36.78 12.49 -37.63
C CYS A 623 -37.20 11.02 -37.67
N THR A 624 -36.21 10.15 -37.76
CA THR A 624 -36.35 8.71 -37.76
C THR A 624 -35.48 8.13 -36.64
N ILE A 625 -36.05 7.26 -35.80
CA ILE A 625 -35.32 6.50 -34.78
C ILE A 625 -35.17 5.07 -35.26
N ASP A 626 -33.93 4.63 -35.44
CA ASP A 626 -33.58 3.22 -35.60
C ASP A 626 -33.16 2.69 -34.23
N PHE A 627 -33.86 1.68 -33.69
CA PHE A 627 -33.56 1.16 -32.35
C PHE A 627 -32.31 0.27 -32.32
N GLY A 628 -31.78 -0.13 -33.48
CA GLY A 628 -30.59 -0.98 -33.58
C GLY A 628 -30.83 -2.46 -33.23
N ASP A 629 -32.04 -2.84 -32.84
CA ASP A 629 -32.45 -4.22 -32.52
C ASP A 629 -33.17 -4.93 -33.68
N GLY A 630 -33.21 -4.30 -34.86
CA GLY A 630 -33.86 -4.82 -36.07
C GLY A 630 -35.36 -4.52 -36.17
N SER A 631 -35.96 -3.86 -35.17
CA SER A 631 -37.32 -3.35 -35.28
C SER A 631 -37.46 -2.28 -36.38
N GLN A 632 -38.68 -2.06 -36.87
CA GLN A 632 -38.91 -1.05 -37.91
C GLN A 632 -38.58 0.35 -37.36
N PRO A 633 -37.76 1.15 -38.08
CA PRO A 633 -37.47 2.51 -37.65
C PRO A 633 -38.76 3.32 -37.49
N GLU A 634 -38.87 4.06 -36.39
CA GLU A 634 -40.02 4.90 -36.09
C GLU A 634 -39.81 6.30 -36.66
N ARG A 635 -40.73 6.76 -37.51
CA ARG A 635 -40.70 8.11 -38.07
C ARG A 635 -41.58 9.05 -37.26
N ILE A 636 -40.98 10.10 -36.74
CA ILE A 636 -41.64 11.12 -35.92
C ILE A 636 -41.78 12.39 -36.78
N PRO A 637 -43.01 12.87 -37.05
CA PRO A 637 -43.23 14.01 -37.94
C PRO A 637 -42.60 15.32 -37.46
N ASP A 638 -42.54 15.51 -36.14
CA ASP A 638 -41.89 16.66 -35.52
C ASP A 638 -41.23 16.29 -34.18
N CYS A 639 -39.90 16.25 -34.21
CA CYS A 639 -39.07 15.87 -33.07
C CYS A 639 -38.73 17.05 -32.16
N THR A 640 -39.24 18.25 -32.48
CA THR A 640 -39.20 19.40 -31.57
C THR A 640 -40.41 19.45 -30.62
N ASP A 641 -41.53 18.84 -31.02
CA ASP A 641 -42.74 18.73 -30.22
C ASP A 641 -42.87 17.37 -29.50
N THR A 642 -42.22 16.33 -30.03
CA THR A 642 -42.05 15.02 -29.35
C THR A 642 -40.58 14.84 -28.99
N ASP A 643 -40.27 14.64 -27.71
CA ASP A 643 -38.89 14.58 -27.18
C ASP A 643 -38.52 13.22 -26.58
N GLN A 644 -39.44 12.25 -26.63
CA GLN A 644 -39.23 10.92 -26.08
C GLN A 644 -40.03 9.87 -26.84
N VAL A 645 -39.45 8.67 -26.93
CA VAL A 645 -40.13 7.46 -27.37
C VAL A 645 -39.86 6.35 -26.36
N ARG A 646 -40.89 5.55 -26.07
CA ARG A 646 -40.73 4.34 -25.26
C ARG A 646 -40.51 3.17 -26.19
N HIS A 647 -39.41 2.45 -25.98
CA HIS A 647 -39.11 1.21 -26.70
C HIS A 647 -38.90 0.07 -25.71
N GLU A 648 -39.26 -1.13 -26.13
CA GLU A 648 -39.05 -2.35 -25.34
C GLU A 648 -38.13 -3.28 -26.12
N PHE A 649 -36.87 -3.31 -25.69
CA PHE A 649 -35.85 -4.18 -26.25
C PHE A 649 -36.13 -5.61 -25.82
N GLN A 650 -36.65 -6.43 -26.74
CA GLN A 650 -37.13 -7.78 -26.44
C GLN A 650 -36.00 -8.78 -26.16
N HIS A 651 -34.76 -8.48 -26.54
CA HIS A 651 -33.67 -9.45 -26.60
C HIS A 651 -32.38 -8.94 -25.93
N THR A 652 -31.51 -9.88 -25.51
CA THR A 652 -30.20 -9.57 -24.89
C THR A 652 -29.21 -8.98 -25.90
N SER A 653 -28.43 -7.97 -25.51
CA SER A 653 -27.48 -7.27 -26.38
C SER A 653 -26.06 -7.83 -26.32
N ARG A 654 -25.70 -8.62 -25.29
CA ARG A 654 -24.30 -8.96 -24.98
C ARG A 654 -23.59 -9.84 -26.00
N LEU A 655 -24.34 -10.58 -26.81
CA LEU A 655 -23.77 -11.45 -27.85
C LEU A 655 -23.83 -10.80 -29.25
N GLU A 656 -24.44 -9.61 -29.37
CA GLU A 656 -24.55 -8.85 -30.62
C GLU A 656 -23.23 -8.17 -31.02
N GLU A 657 -23.17 -7.62 -32.23
CA GLU A 657 -22.01 -6.90 -32.78
C GLU A 657 -21.71 -5.61 -31.98
N GLY A 658 -21.13 -5.76 -30.79
CA GLY A 658 -20.73 -4.66 -29.91
C GLY A 658 -21.26 -4.70 -28.49
N GLY A 659 -22.04 -5.72 -28.09
CA GLY A 659 -22.46 -5.95 -26.70
C GLY A 659 -23.58 -5.04 -26.15
N ALA A 660 -23.87 -3.92 -26.81
CA ALA A 660 -24.99 -3.02 -26.53
C ALA A 660 -25.85 -2.84 -27.78
N TRP A 661 -27.16 -2.67 -27.60
CA TRP A 661 -28.00 -2.09 -28.65
C TRP A 661 -27.62 -0.63 -28.83
N LYS A 662 -27.55 -0.17 -30.07
CA LYS A 662 -27.19 1.20 -30.44
C LYS A 662 -28.35 1.93 -31.12
N PRO A 663 -29.40 2.35 -30.39
CA PRO A 663 -30.40 3.22 -30.95
C PRO A 663 -29.74 4.45 -31.58
N THR A 664 -30.20 4.80 -32.78
CA THR A 664 -29.72 5.91 -33.58
C THR A 664 -30.90 6.81 -33.94
N LEU A 665 -30.85 8.06 -33.50
CA LEU A 665 -31.80 9.11 -33.89
C LEU A 665 -31.21 9.87 -35.09
N ARG A 666 -31.92 9.90 -36.23
CA ARG A 666 -31.51 10.61 -37.46
C ARG A 666 -32.53 11.68 -37.84
N ILE A 667 -32.08 12.90 -38.12
CA ILE A 667 -32.96 13.97 -38.60
C ILE A 667 -33.19 13.82 -40.11
N ASP A 668 -34.45 13.78 -40.55
CA ASP A 668 -34.79 13.55 -41.96
C ASP A 668 -34.33 14.74 -42.83
N GLY A 669 -33.68 14.45 -43.96
CA GLY A 669 -33.15 15.47 -44.86
C GLY A 669 -31.87 16.14 -44.36
N SER A 670 -31.22 15.57 -43.35
CA SER A 670 -29.95 16.02 -42.79
C SER A 670 -28.99 14.85 -42.56
N ASP A 671 -27.69 15.13 -42.49
CA ASP A 671 -26.65 14.15 -42.08
C ASP A 671 -26.56 14.00 -40.55
N MET A 672 -27.38 14.74 -39.79
CA MET A 672 -27.39 14.71 -38.33
C MET A 672 -27.91 13.37 -37.79
N LYS A 673 -27.08 12.67 -37.02
CA LYS A 673 -27.45 11.49 -36.24
C LYS A 673 -26.83 11.50 -34.84
N SER A 674 -27.52 10.88 -33.88
CA SER A 674 -27.02 10.66 -32.52
C SER A 674 -27.27 9.22 -32.09
N GLU A 675 -26.36 8.64 -31.32
CA GLU A 675 -26.44 7.25 -30.86
C GLU A 675 -26.44 7.23 -29.32
N THR A 676 -27.12 6.24 -28.73
CA THR A 676 -27.04 5.93 -27.28
C THR A 676 -26.83 4.43 -27.12
N GLU A 677 -26.32 3.97 -25.98
CA GLU A 677 -26.16 2.54 -25.71
C GLU A 677 -27.26 2.04 -24.76
N VAL A 678 -27.82 0.87 -25.06
CA VAL A 678 -28.73 0.13 -24.18
C VAL A 678 -28.23 -1.29 -24.00
N PHE A 679 -27.90 -1.62 -22.76
CA PHE A 679 -27.47 -2.95 -22.35
C PHE A 679 -28.65 -3.72 -21.80
N THR A 680 -29.03 -4.78 -22.49
CA THR A 680 -30.08 -5.69 -22.03
C THR A 680 -29.45 -7.01 -21.60
N ASP A 681 -29.63 -7.34 -20.33
CA ASP A 681 -29.11 -8.57 -19.72
C ASP A 681 -30.16 -9.68 -19.74
N TRP A 682 -29.69 -10.92 -19.77
CA TRP A 682 -30.47 -12.13 -19.55
C TRP A 682 -30.38 -12.54 -18.07
N SER A 683 -31.23 -13.48 -17.63
CA SER A 683 -31.25 -13.89 -16.22
C SER A 683 -30.76 -15.31 -16.02
N PHE A 684 -30.02 -15.53 -14.95
CA PHE A 684 -29.60 -16.84 -14.44
C PHE A 684 -29.70 -16.83 -12.92
N PHE A 685 -30.44 -17.76 -12.35
CA PHE A 685 -30.60 -17.88 -10.90
C PHE A 685 -30.75 -19.34 -10.49
N GLY A 686 -30.27 -19.65 -9.29
CA GLY A 686 -30.46 -20.94 -8.63
C GLY A 686 -31.52 -20.81 -7.53
N SER A 687 -32.32 -21.85 -7.34
CA SER A 687 -33.24 -21.95 -6.20
C SER A 687 -33.25 -23.38 -5.66
N PRO A 688 -33.08 -23.59 -4.35
CA PRO A 688 -32.72 -22.54 -3.39
C PRO A 688 -31.25 -22.10 -3.59
N ASP A 689 -30.91 -20.88 -3.18
CA ASP A 689 -29.54 -20.33 -3.18
C ASP A 689 -28.73 -20.79 -1.95
N SER A 690 -29.43 -21.41 -0.99
CA SER A 690 -28.83 -22.14 0.12
C SER A 690 -29.72 -23.30 0.55
N GLY A 691 -29.17 -24.35 1.15
CA GLY A 691 -29.98 -25.48 1.62
C GLY A 691 -29.16 -26.59 2.26
N GLN A 692 -29.79 -27.72 2.53
CA GLN A 692 -29.15 -28.88 3.16
C GLN A 692 -28.89 -30.02 2.17
N ALA A 693 -27.69 -30.56 2.17
CA ALA A 693 -27.28 -31.68 1.33
C ALA A 693 -28.13 -32.93 1.67
N PRO A 694 -28.68 -33.63 0.67
CA PRO A 694 -28.64 -33.28 -0.76
C PRO A 694 -29.55 -32.08 -1.06
N VAL A 695 -28.97 -31.00 -1.62
CA VAL A 695 -29.76 -29.86 -2.11
C VAL A 695 -30.04 -30.07 -3.58
N ASP A 696 -31.29 -30.30 -3.93
CA ASP A 696 -31.75 -30.20 -5.30
C ASP A 696 -31.94 -28.72 -5.65
N ALA A 697 -30.90 -28.11 -6.22
CA ALA A 697 -30.96 -26.76 -6.72
C ALA A 697 -31.43 -26.77 -8.17
N ARG A 698 -32.53 -26.06 -8.43
CA ARG A 698 -33.01 -25.80 -9.79
C ARG A 698 -32.39 -24.50 -10.28
N PHE A 699 -31.56 -24.60 -11.31
CA PHE A 699 -31.04 -23.45 -12.03
C PHE A 699 -31.95 -23.15 -13.20
N SER A 700 -32.48 -21.94 -13.22
CA SER A 700 -33.30 -21.47 -14.33
C SER A 700 -32.64 -20.27 -14.97
N TRP A 701 -32.73 -20.22 -16.28
CA TRP A 701 -32.34 -19.06 -17.06
C TRP A 701 -33.44 -18.67 -18.02
N ASN A 702 -33.47 -17.39 -18.33
CA ASN A 702 -34.30 -16.84 -19.38
C ASN A 702 -33.39 -16.02 -20.27
N VAL A 703 -33.27 -16.44 -21.53
CA VAL A 703 -32.45 -15.80 -22.54
C VAL A 703 -33.39 -15.30 -23.63
N PRO A 704 -33.88 -14.06 -23.53
CA PRO A 704 -34.73 -13.51 -24.58
C PRO A 704 -33.92 -13.37 -25.87
N TRP A 705 -34.34 -14.08 -26.92
CA TRP A 705 -33.59 -14.22 -28.18
C TRP A 705 -34.50 -14.12 -29.41
N PRO A 706 -34.03 -13.54 -30.54
CA PRO A 706 -34.85 -13.43 -31.75
C PRO A 706 -35.23 -14.80 -32.33
N PRO A 707 -36.51 -15.04 -32.68
CA PRO A 707 -37.01 -16.35 -33.12
C PRO A 707 -36.55 -16.74 -34.54
N ASP A 708 -36.15 -15.76 -35.36
CA ASP A 708 -35.62 -15.93 -36.71
C ASP A 708 -34.12 -16.27 -36.73
N ARG A 709 -33.45 -16.15 -35.58
CA ARG A 709 -32.02 -16.46 -35.43
C ARG A 709 -31.81 -17.85 -34.86
N LYS A 710 -30.67 -18.44 -35.22
CA LYS A 710 -30.22 -19.69 -34.60
C LYS A 710 -30.04 -19.45 -33.10
N ALA A 711 -30.65 -20.31 -32.28
CA ALA A 711 -30.51 -20.26 -30.82
C ALA A 711 -29.03 -20.31 -30.40
N PRO A 712 -28.64 -19.57 -29.34
CA PRO A 712 -27.31 -19.69 -28.76
C PRO A 712 -27.17 -21.07 -28.08
N ALA A 713 -25.98 -21.63 -28.11
CA ALA A 713 -25.65 -22.76 -27.25
C ALA A 713 -25.35 -22.26 -25.82
N CYS A 714 -25.52 -23.09 -24.81
CA CYS A 714 -24.99 -22.79 -23.48
C CYS A 714 -24.26 -23.96 -22.83
N GLU A 715 -23.35 -23.61 -21.94
CA GLU A 715 -22.57 -24.52 -21.11
C GLU A 715 -22.83 -24.17 -19.64
N PHE A 716 -23.41 -25.11 -18.90
CA PHE A 716 -23.61 -25.02 -17.46
C PHE A 716 -22.48 -25.78 -16.74
N ASP A 717 -21.71 -25.05 -15.95
CA ASP A 717 -20.71 -25.60 -15.03
C ASP A 717 -21.27 -25.50 -13.61
N PRO A 718 -21.60 -26.62 -12.93
CA PRO A 718 -22.15 -26.57 -11.58
C PRO A 718 -21.15 -26.12 -10.51
N GLY A 719 -19.84 -26.10 -10.80
CA GLY A 719 -18.80 -25.66 -9.87
C GLY A 719 -18.45 -26.66 -8.75
N ASP A 720 -19.12 -27.81 -8.67
CA ASP A 720 -18.90 -28.87 -7.66
C ASP A 720 -17.96 -30.01 -8.15
N GLY A 721 -17.39 -29.84 -9.35
CA GLY A 721 -16.58 -30.84 -10.05
C GLY A 721 -17.39 -31.84 -10.89
N SER A 722 -18.72 -31.75 -10.89
CA SER A 722 -19.57 -32.49 -11.79
C SER A 722 -19.27 -32.13 -13.26
N LYS A 723 -19.60 -33.05 -14.16
CA LYS A 723 -19.37 -32.84 -15.59
C LYS A 723 -20.22 -31.66 -16.08
N ARG A 724 -19.58 -30.72 -16.79
CA ARG A 724 -20.28 -29.62 -17.47
C ARG A 724 -21.35 -30.15 -18.39
N GLN A 725 -22.51 -29.50 -18.35
CA GLN A 725 -23.64 -29.81 -19.21
C GLN A 725 -23.65 -28.81 -20.36
N ARG A 726 -23.79 -29.30 -21.59
CA ARG A 726 -23.87 -28.46 -22.78
C ARG A 726 -25.26 -28.62 -23.39
N PHE A 727 -25.88 -27.50 -23.71
CA PHE A 727 -27.15 -27.40 -24.39
C PHE A 727 -26.90 -26.71 -25.74
N ASP A 728 -27.15 -27.40 -26.85
CA ASP A 728 -26.93 -26.81 -28.18
C ASP A 728 -27.99 -25.76 -28.53
N ASP A 729 -29.13 -25.78 -27.82
CA ASP A 729 -30.19 -24.79 -27.89
C ASP A 729 -30.56 -24.35 -26.46
N CYS A 730 -30.06 -23.19 -26.07
CA CYS A 730 -30.28 -22.62 -24.74
C CYS A 730 -31.69 -22.03 -24.54
N LEU A 731 -32.51 -21.98 -25.59
CA LEU A 731 -33.89 -21.48 -25.55
C LEU A 731 -34.88 -22.63 -25.36
N ALA A 732 -34.58 -23.79 -25.96
CA ALA A 732 -35.36 -25.01 -25.78
C ALA A 732 -35.21 -25.58 -24.36
N THR A 733 -34.02 -25.43 -23.75
CA THR A 733 -33.76 -25.82 -22.36
C THR A 733 -33.50 -24.56 -21.54
N THR A 734 -34.43 -24.22 -20.64
CA THR A 734 -34.36 -23.00 -19.80
C THR A 734 -34.05 -23.28 -18.34
N HIS A 735 -33.82 -24.54 -18.00
CA HIS A 735 -33.43 -24.92 -16.65
C HIS A 735 -32.64 -26.22 -16.68
N THR A 736 -31.85 -26.41 -15.63
CA THR A 736 -31.28 -27.69 -15.27
C THR A 736 -31.34 -27.85 -13.76
N THR A 737 -31.28 -29.09 -13.30
CA THR A 737 -31.22 -29.41 -11.87
C THR A 737 -29.83 -29.93 -11.58
N GLN A 738 -29.26 -29.47 -10.47
CA GLN A 738 -28.06 -30.05 -9.90
C GLN A 738 -28.36 -30.42 -8.46
N THR A 739 -28.13 -31.70 -8.14
CA THR A 739 -28.11 -32.17 -6.76
C THR A 739 -26.72 -31.95 -6.22
N PHE A 740 -26.59 -31.06 -5.24
CA PHE A 740 -25.37 -30.91 -4.49
C PHE A 740 -25.37 -31.93 -3.34
N GLU A 741 -24.82 -33.10 -3.65
CA GLU A 741 -24.72 -34.26 -2.74
C GLU A 741 -23.82 -34.00 -1.53
N ARG A 742 -23.02 -32.94 -1.59
CA ARG A 742 -22.00 -32.64 -0.60
C ARG A 742 -22.16 -31.21 -0.13
N ARG A 743 -21.91 -31.01 1.16
CA ARG A 743 -21.78 -29.68 1.72
C ARG A 743 -20.72 -28.86 0.98
N GLY A 744 -20.91 -27.56 0.92
CA GLY A 744 -19.97 -26.61 0.36
C GLY A 744 -20.63 -25.41 -0.29
N SER A 745 -19.82 -24.39 -0.55
CA SER A 745 -20.20 -23.23 -1.35
C SER A 745 -19.78 -23.44 -2.80
N PHE A 746 -20.75 -23.44 -3.70
CA PHE A 746 -20.56 -23.67 -5.13
C PHE A 746 -20.86 -22.39 -5.90
N ALA A 747 -20.11 -22.12 -6.98
CA ALA A 747 -20.37 -21.01 -7.90
C ALA A 747 -20.78 -21.51 -9.29
N PRO A 748 -21.99 -22.08 -9.44
CA PRO A 748 -22.54 -22.45 -10.74
C PRO A 748 -22.45 -21.31 -11.74
N GLN A 749 -21.99 -21.62 -12.95
CA GLN A 749 -21.81 -20.69 -14.05
C GLN A 749 -22.59 -21.17 -15.27
N LEU A 750 -23.38 -20.28 -15.88
CA LEU A 750 -23.95 -20.51 -17.21
C LEU A 750 -23.21 -19.61 -18.21
N THR A 751 -22.66 -20.22 -19.26
CA THR A 751 -22.00 -19.51 -20.37
C THR A 751 -22.84 -19.64 -21.62
N LEU A 752 -23.30 -18.51 -22.19
CA LEU A 752 -23.91 -18.46 -23.51
C LEU A 752 -22.83 -18.38 -24.60
N ILE A 753 -23.07 -19.05 -25.72
CA ILE A 753 -22.12 -19.16 -26.84
C ILE A 753 -22.90 -18.98 -28.15
N HIS A 754 -22.53 -17.94 -28.91
CA HIS A 754 -23.07 -17.68 -30.24
C HIS A 754 -21.97 -17.12 -31.15
N ASP A 755 -21.75 -17.74 -32.32
CA ASP A 755 -20.75 -17.33 -33.32
C ASP A 755 -19.34 -17.04 -32.75
N GLY A 756 -18.91 -17.86 -31.78
CA GLY A 756 -17.60 -17.75 -31.13
C GLY A 756 -17.50 -16.70 -30.03
N ARG A 757 -18.54 -15.87 -29.83
CA ARG A 757 -18.65 -14.94 -28.69
C ARG A 757 -19.18 -15.68 -27.48
N ARG A 758 -18.77 -15.22 -26.30
CA ARG A 758 -19.14 -15.82 -25.01
C ARG A 758 -19.56 -14.74 -24.04
N ASP A 759 -20.61 -15.01 -23.29
CA ASP A 759 -21.06 -14.21 -22.15
C ASP A 759 -21.48 -15.18 -21.04
N TRP A 760 -21.31 -14.80 -19.78
CA TRP A 760 -21.59 -15.72 -18.66
C TRP A 760 -22.17 -15.01 -17.46
N LEU A 761 -22.93 -15.75 -16.66
CA LEU A 761 -23.43 -15.34 -15.34
C LEU A 761 -23.20 -16.46 -14.33
N THR A 762 -23.12 -16.10 -13.05
CA THR A 762 -23.00 -17.06 -11.93
C THR A 762 -24.21 -16.98 -11.01
N ALA A 763 -24.59 -18.12 -10.43
CA ALA A 763 -25.67 -18.24 -9.45
C ALA A 763 -25.16 -19.07 -8.26
N PRO A 764 -24.57 -18.44 -7.23
CA PRO A 764 -23.95 -19.17 -6.11
C PRO A 764 -24.99 -19.98 -5.33
N VAL A 765 -24.57 -21.15 -4.82
CA VAL A 765 -25.38 -22.01 -3.95
C VAL A 765 -24.54 -22.47 -2.76
N SER A 766 -25.03 -22.22 -1.55
CA SER A 766 -24.41 -22.66 -0.29
C SER A 766 -25.15 -23.87 0.30
N VAL A 767 -24.46 -24.99 0.41
CA VAL A 767 -25.08 -26.27 0.77
C VAL A 767 -24.54 -26.70 2.14
N ALA A 768 -25.37 -26.56 3.16
CA ALA A 768 -25.16 -27.08 4.50
C ALA A 768 -25.43 -28.59 4.56
N ALA A 769 -25.25 -29.23 5.72
CA ALA A 769 -25.67 -30.63 5.93
C ALA A 769 -27.15 -30.69 6.34
N GLU A 770 -27.83 -31.83 6.13
CA GLU A 770 -29.19 -32.09 6.67
C GLU A 770 -29.26 -31.85 8.19
N GLY A 771 -30.28 -31.13 8.66
CA GLY A 771 -30.50 -30.75 10.07
C GLY A 771 -29.74 -29.51 10.58
N SER A 772 -29.28 -28.62 9.70
CA SER A 772 -28.44 -27.46 10.03
C SER A 772 -29.15 -26.16 10.41
N CYS A 773 -30.19 -25.76 9.68
CA CYS A 773 -30.86 -24.45 9.83
C CYS A 773 -32.38 -24.63 9.82
N ASP A 774 -32.86 -25.50 10.70
CA ASP A 774 -34.30 -25.66 10.93
C ASP A 774 -34.85 -24.52 11.82
N GLU A 775 -36.16 -24.55 12.06
CA GLU A 775 -36.83 -23.57 12.94
C GLU A 775 -36.28 -23.56 14.37
N ASP A 776 -35.57 -24.61 14.80
CA ASP A 776 -35.09 -24.73 16.18
C ASP A 776 -33.79 -23.94 16.41
N LEU A 777 -33.04 -23.62 15.35
CA LEU A 777 -31.76 -22.89 15.41
C LEU A 777 -31.84 -21.57 16.22
N LEU A 778 -32.91 -20.78 16.05
CA LEU A 778 -33.06 -19.46 16.70
C LEU A 778 -34.01 -19.46 17.90
N LYS A 779 -34.56 -20.62 18.28
CA LYS A 779 -35.49 -20.74 19.43
C LYS A 779 -34.76 -20.64 20.76
N ALA A 780 -33.52 -21.11 20.82
CA ALA A 780 -32.70 -21.11 22.02
C ALA A 780 -32.52 -19.69 22.60
N LYS A 781 -32.74 -19.53 23.90
CA LYS A 781 -32.54 -18.25 24.63
C LYS A 781 -31.10 -18.04 25.09
N ALA A 782 -30.34 -19.11 25.18
CA ALA A 782 -28.92 -19.08 25.46
C ALA A 782 -28.22 -20.21 24.73
N TRP A 783 -26.92 -20.01 24.48
CA TRP A 783 -26.04 -21.03 23.91
C TRP A 783 -24.90 -21.30 24.86
N THR A 784 -24.55 -22.56 25.05
CA THR A 784 -23.27 -22.94 25.65
C THR A 784 -22.25 -23.18 24.54
N GLY A 785 -21.02 -22.75 24.72
CA GLY A 785 -20.02 -22.90 23.69
C GLY A 785 -18.61 -23.00 24.21
N THR A 786 -17.76 -23.67 23.44
CA THR A 786 -16.33 -23.80 23.69
C THR A 786 -15.57 -23.36 22.45
N VAL A 787 -14.50 -22.59 22.64
CA VAL A 787 -13.51 -22.28 21.60
C VAL A 787 -12.14 -22.65 22.14
N SER A 788 -11.40 -23.45 21.38
CA SER A 788 -10.09 -23.96 21.77
C SER A 788 -9.10 -23.90 20.62
N TYR A 789 -7.90 -23.43 20.94
CA TYR A 789 -6.76 -23.53 20.05
C TYR A 789 -5.48 -23.47 20.87
N THR A 790 -4.39 -23.93 20.26
CA THR A 790 -3.05 -23.79 20.81
C THR A 790 -2.23 -23.07 19.79
N HIS A 791 -1.52 -22.05 20.25
CA HIS A 791 -0.67 -21.25 19.40
C HIS A 791 0.68 -21.13 20.06
N SER A 792 1.70 -21.68 19.40
CA SER A 792 3.07 -21.60 19.88
C SER A 792 3.97 -21.00 18.83
N ARG A 793 4.90 -20.19 19.31
CA ARG A 793 5.99 -19.64 18.52
C ARG A 793 7.27 -19.85 19.29
N ASP A 794 8.31 -20.13 18.54
CA ASP A 794 9.69 -20.10 19.00
C ASP A 794 10.44 -19.53 17.79
N VAL A 795 10.41 -18.20 17.70
CA VAL A 795 10.86 -17.48 16.51
C VAL A 795 11.95 -16.52 16.87
N TRP A 796 12.97 -16.54 16.03
CA TRP A 796 13.97 -15.51 15.98
C TRP A 796 13.59 -14.57 14.84
N ASN A 797 13.79 -13.27 15.02
CA ASN A 797 13.71 -12.38 13.88
C ASN A 797 14.91 -12.61 12.94
N ALA A 798 14.86 -12.03 11.74
CA ALA A 798 15.90 -12.20 10.72
C ALA A 798 17.32 -11.88 11.22
N ARG A 799 17.43 -10.92 12.15
CA ARG A 799 18.71 -10.47 12.73
C ARG A 799 19.20 -11.33 13.89
N SER A 800 18.42 -12.32 14.33
CA SER A 800 18.69 -13.14 15.54
C SER A 800 18.93 -12.31 16.81
N ASP A 801 18.44 -11.07 16.84
CA ASP A 801 18.56 -10.14 17.96
C ASP A 801 17.29 -10.14 18.82
N HIS A 802 16.21 -10.75 18.35
CA HIS A 802 14.99 -10.99 19.11
C HIS A 802 14.61 -12.44 19.05
N HIS A 803 14.27 -13.00 20.20
CA HIS A 803 13.71 -14.33 20.32
C HIS A 803 12.38 -14.23 21.05
N VAL A 804 11.30 -14.45 20.32
CA VAL A 804 9.96 -14.55 20.90
C VAL A 804 9.64 -16.02 20.99
N LYS A 805 9.50 -16.49 22.22
CA LYS A 805 8.96 -17.80 22.52
C LYS A 805 7.66 -17.61 23.27
N TYR A 806 6.58 -18.16 22.77
CA TYR A 806 5.39 -18.29 23.58
C TYR A 806 4.67 -19.60 23.34
N ASN A 807 3.87 -19.94 24.33
CA ASN A 807 2.89 -21.01 24.29
C ASN A 807 1.56 -20.44 24.80
N HIS A 808 0.72 -19.94 23.91
CA HIS A 808 -0.66 -19.57 24.26
C HIS A 808 -1.53 -20.80 24.12
N ARG A 809 -2.33 -21.10 25.15
CA ARG A 809 -3.25 -22.23 25.10
C ARG A 809 -4.60 -21.83 25.65
N VAL A 810 -5.61 -21.95 24.80
CA VAL A 810 -6.97 -21.51 25.10
C VAL A 810 -7.93 -22.66 24.82
N SER A 811 -8.88 -22.82 25.71
CA SER A 811 -10.00 -23.77 25.69
C SER A 811 -11.04 -23.15 26.61
N LEU A 812 -11.73 -22.12 26.11
CA LEU A 812 -12.65 -21.32 26.88
C LEU A 812 -14.09 -21.73 26.59
N ASP A 813 -14.84 -22.00 27.66
CA ASP A 813 -16.26 -22.27 27.64
C ASP A 813 -17.08 -21.07 28.14
N ALA A 814 -18.27 -20.86 27.59
CA ALA A 814 -19.18 -19.85 28.09
C ALA A 814 -20.63 -20.28 27.89
N GLU A 815 -21.47 -19.90 28.84
CA GLU A 815 -22.89 -19.70 28.59
C GLU A 815 -23.08 -18.27 28.08
N MET A 816 -23.74 -18.14 26.94
CA MET A 816 -23.93 -16.89 26.20
C MET A 816 -25.43 -16.63 26.10
N GLU A 817 -25.88 -15.57 26.76
CA GLU A 817 -27.28 -15.14 26.72
C GLU A 817 -27.56 -14.35 25.44
N GLU A 818 -28.81 -14.41 24.97
CA GLU A 818 -29.29 -13.57 23.88
C GLU A 818 -29.09 -12.09 24.20
N ARG A 819 -28.32 -11.38 23.36
CA ARG A 819 -28.06 -9.95 23.47
C ARG A 819 -28.94 -9.14 22.52
N THR A 820 -29.09 -9.60 21.27
CA THR A 820 -29.93 -8.93 20.27
C THR A 820 -30.61 -9.94 19.34
N ARG A 821 -31.80 -9.59 18.83
CA ARG A 821 -32.59 -10.38 17.88
C ARG A 821 -33.17 -9.45 16.81
N ARG A 822 -33.17 -9.90 15.55
CA ARG A 822 -33.74 -9.18 14.42
C ARG A 822 -34.70 -10.04 13.62
N GLU A 823 -35.82 -9.44 13.27
CA GLU A 823 -36.89 -10.03 12.47
C GLU A 823 -36.86 -9.50 11.02
N PHE A 824 -37.25 -10.36 10.07
CA PHE A 824 -37.50 -9.99 8.69
C PHE A 824 -38.80 -10.65 8.23
N ARG A 825 -39.81 -9.84 7.88
CA ARG A 825 -41.16 -10.30 7.47
C ARG A 825 -41.91 -11.13 8.51
N GLY A 826 -41.64 -10.90 9.79
CA GLY A 826 -42.29 -11.58 10.91
C GLY A 826 -41.58 -12.86 11.35
N ASP A 827 -40.49 -13.24 10.68
CA ASP A 827 -39.65 -14.37 11.07
C ASP A 827 -38.30 -13.87 11.58
N ASP A 828 -37.82 -14.46 12.67
CA ASP A 828 -36.47 -14.21 13.18
C ASP A 828 -35.43 -14.73 12.19
N TYR A 829 -34.42 -13.92 11.89
CA TYR A 829 -33.36 -14.33 10.97
C TYR A 829 -31.94 -14.12 11.52
N LEU A 830 -31.75 -13.23 12.50
CA LEU A 830 -30.43 -12.91 13.06
C LEU A 830 -30.51 -12.78 14.59
N VAL A 831 -29.70 -13.56 15.31
CA VAL A 831 -29.60 -13.50 16.78
C VAL A 831 -28.14 -13.44 17.20
N GLN A 832 -27.83 -12.57 18.15
CA GLN A 832 -26.51 -12.47 18.78
C GLN A 832 -26.58 -12.96 20.22
N TYR A 833 -25.66 -13.86 20.58
CA TYR A 833 -25.42 -14.36 21.93
C TYR A 833 -24.06 -13.87 22.43
N TYR A 834 -23.96 -13.52 23.71
CA TYR A 834 -22.78 -12.85 24.27
C TYR A 834 -22.46 -13.31 25.70
N SER A 835 -21.17 -13.47 25.99
CA SER A 835 -20.64 -13.68 27.34
C SER A 835 -19.47 -12.74 27.62
N PRO A 836 -19.55 -11.86 28.65
CA PRO A 836 -18.49 -10.90 29.02
C PRO A 836 -17.35 -11.52 29.84
N LEU A 837 -17.42 -12.82 30.13
CA LEU A 837 -16.39 -13.52 30.89
C LEU A 837 -16.48 -15.03 30.58
N PRO A 838 -15.93 -15.48 29.44
CA PRO A 838 -15.75 -16.90 29.22
C PRO A 838 -14.86 -17.50 30.33
N ARG A 839 -15.03 -18.79 30.59
CA ARG A 839 -14.41 -19.56 31.67
C ARG A 839 -13.71 -20.78 31.10
N GLY A 840 -13.13 -21.63 31.95
CA GLY A 840 -12.35 -22.78 31.50
C GLY A 840 -10.89 -22.42 31.34
N THR A 841 -10.25 -22.78 30.23
CA THR A 841 -8.78 -22.73 30.15
C THR A 841 -8.29 -21.59 29.27
N ALA A 842 -7.50 -20.70 29.86
CA ALA A 842 -6.65 -19.76 29.17
C ALA A 842 -5.25 -19.85 29.80
N SER A 843 -4.20 -19.84 28.99
CA SER A 843 -2.84 -19.71 29.50
C SER A 843 -1.94 -19.05 28.48
N ILE A 844 -0.91 -18.41 28.99
CA ILE A 844 0.18 -17.78 28.26
C ILE A 844 1.43 -18.22 28.98
N ASP A 845 2.38 -18.88 28.32
CA ASP A 845 3.76 -18.84 28.80
C ASP A 845 4.61 -18.19 27.71
N PHE A 846 4.88 -16.91 27.92
CA PHE A 846 5.54 -16.00 27.00
C PHE A 846 6.93 -15.69 27.53
N THR A 847 7.87 -15.59 26.61
CA THR A 847 9.25 -15.22 26.85
C THR A 847 9.69 -14.44 25.65
N TYR A 848 10.07 -13.21 25.88
CA TYR A 848 10.71 -12.38 24.89
C TYR A 848 12.12 -12.12 25.36
N HIS A 849 13.09 -12.68 24.66
CA HIS A 849 14.48 -12.30 24.81
C HIS A 849 14.85 -11.35 23.70
N SER A 850 15.83 -10.51 23.99
CA SER A 850 16.63 -9.96 22.91
C SER A 850 18.07 -9.95 23.31
N TYR A 851 18.83 -10.01 22.25
CA TYR A 851 20.24 -10.12 22.24
C TYR A 851 20.77 -8.89 21.54
N THR A 852 21.90 -8.41 22.03
CA THR A 852 22.58 -7.27 21.42
C THR A 852 24.03 -7.75 21.37
N GLY A 853 24.49 -8.07 20.16
CA GLY A 853 25.75 -8.79 19.88
C GLY A 853 25.82 -10.22 20.43
N GLY A 854 24.70 -10.95 20.38
CA GLY A 854 24.63 -12.34 20.85
C GLY A 854 24.53 -12.51 22.36
N THR A 855 24.66 -11.42 23.13
CA THR A 855 24.45 -11.40 24.58
C THR A 855 23.02 -10.98 24.91
N LEU A 856 22.36 -11.67 25.83
CA LEU A 856 21.01 -11.32 26.30
C LEU A 856 21.01 -9.90 26.91
N SER A 857 20.29 -8.96 26.29
CA SER A 857 20.23 -7.54 26.71
C SER A 857 18.97 -7.17 27.45
N SER A 858 17.85 -7.85 27.19
CA SER A 858 16.70 -7.85 28.08
C SER A 858 15.82 -9.06 27.85
N TYR A 859 15.11 -9.46 28.90
CA TYR A 859 14.02 -10.42 28.80
C TYR A 859 12.75 -9.91 29.44
N ASP A 860 11.62 -10.34 28.90
CA ASP A 860 10.31 -10.26 29.51
C ASP A 860 9.70 -11.66 29.49
N THR A 861 9.50 -12.23 30.67
CA THR A 861 8.74 -13.47 30.83
C THR A 861 7.38 -13.12 31.37
N PHE A 862 6.37 -13.86 30.93
CA PHE A 862 5.03 -13.76 31.49
C PHE A 862 4.43 -15.15 31.57
N ASN A 863 4.06 -15.53 32.79
CA ASN A 863 3.33 -16.74 33.08
C ASN A 863 1.91 -16.35 33.50
N GLY A 864 0.94 -16.63 32.64
CA GLY A 864 -0.47 -16.38 32.90
C GLY A 864 -1.26 -17.67 32.81
N GLN A 865 -2.18 -17.91 33.75
CA GLN A 865 -3.08 -19.06 33.71
C GLN A 865 -4.44 -18.74 34.36
N GLY A 866 -5.52 -18.95 33.61
CA GLY A 866 -6.90 -19.16 34.08
C GLY A 866 -7.71 -17.95 34.55
N ALA A 867 -7.09 -16.93 35.14
CA ALA A 867 -7.82 -15.74 35.59
C ALA A 867 -7.98 -14.75 34.43
N LEU A 868 -9.23 -14.47 34.04
CA LEU A 868 -9.56 -13.59 32.92
C LEU A 868 -10.10 -12.23 33.39
N LYS A 869 -9.76 -11.16 32.66
CA LYS A 869 -10.39 -9.85 32.85
C LYS A 869 -11.80 -9.88 32.24
N ARG A 870 -12.82 -9.49 33.01
CA ARG A 870 -14.19 -9.34 32.50
C ARG A 870 -14.29 -8.11 31.60
N GLN A 871 -15.03 -8.22 30.50
CA GLN A 871 -15.37 -7.06 29.68
C GLN A 871 -16.53 -6.28 30.31
N GLU A 872 -16.30 -5.01 30.63
CA GLU A 872 -17.33 -4.10 31.15
C GLU A 872 -18.01 -3.31 30.02
N PRO A 873 -19.26 -2.82 30.19
CA PRO A 873 -20.03 -2.17 29.11
C PRO A 873 -19.38 -0.90 28.51
N ASP A 874 -18.49 -0.24 29.25
CA ASP A 874 -17.76 0.97 28.85
C ASP A 874 -16.39 0.68 28.20
N MET A 875 -15.97 -0.59 28.17
CA MET A 875 -14.75 -1.02 27.50
C MET A 875 -15.03 -1.32 26.03
N SER A 876 -14.48 -0.51 25.11
CA SER A 876 -14.63 -0.74 23.67
C SER A 876 -13.77 -1.91 23.17
N GLU A 877 -12.59 -2.10 23.75
CA GLU A 877 -11.59 -3.07 23.29
C GLU A 877 -10.94 -3.89 24.41
N GLU A 878 -11.17 -3.54 25.69
CA GLU A 878 -10.56 -4.25 26.83
C GLU A 878 -11.46 -5.36 27.39
N GLY A 879 -10.82 -6.37 28.00
CA GLY A 879 -11.48 -7.49 28.66
C GLY A 879 -11.65 -8.73 27.79
N SER A 880 -12.21 -9.77 28.37
CA SER A 880 -12.44 -11.06 27.74
C SER A 880 -13.91 -11.21 27.36
N MET A 881 -14.19 -11.73 26.17
CA MET A 881 -15.55 -12.00 25.73
C MET A 881 -15.62 -13.16 24.73
N LEU A 882 -16.78 -13.80 24.67
CA LEU A 882 -17.17 -14.72 23.59
C LEU A 882 -18.52 -14.30 23.04
N THR A 883 -18.59 -14.10 21.73
CA THR A 883 -19.81 -13.75 20.99
C THR A 883 -20.10 -14.82 19.94
N LEU A 884 -21.37 -15.21 19.78
CA LEU A 884 -21.89 -16.05 18.70
C LEU A 884 -23.03 -15.31 18.00
N ILE A 885 -22.98 -15.20 16.67
CA ILE A 885 -24.03 -14.61 15.84
C ILE A 885 -24.55 -15.70 14.92
N LEU A 886 -25.86 -15.92 14.89
CA LEU A 886 -26.52 -16.88 14.02
C LEU A 886 -27.38 -16.15 12.99
N ASP A 887 -27.14 -16.39 11.71
CA ASP A 887 -27.95 -15.91 10.59
C ASP A 887 -28.64 -17.10 9.92
N ALA A 888 -29.91 -17.35 10.30
CA ALA A 888 -30.69 -18.47 9.79
C ALA A 888 -31.03 -18.32 8.30
N ARG A 889 -31.09 -17.09 7.78
CA ARG A 889 -31.41 -16.84 6.37
C ARG A 889 -30.24 -17.20 5.47
N ARG A 890 -29.02 -16.90 5.89
CA ARG A 890 -27.79 -17.27 5.18
C ARG A 890 -27.27 -18.64 5.58
N CYS A 891 -27.86 -19.25 6.61
CA CYS A 891 -27.40 -20.48 7.23
C CYS A 891 -25.91 -20.41 7.63
N ILE A 892 -25.49 -19.27 8.18
CA ILE A 892 -24.12 -19.03 8.65
C ILE A 892 -24.12 -18.66 10.12
N TYR A 893 -22.97 -18.87 10.76
CA TYR A 893 -22.66 -18.33 12.07
C TYR A 893 -21.35 -17.58 12.03
N GLN A 894 -21.21 -16.64 12.96
CA GLN A 894 -19.96 -15.96 13.24
C GLN A 894 -19.65 -16.10 14.73
N PHE A 895 -18.38 -16.23 15.09
CA PHE A 895 -17.97 -16.07 16.48
C PHE A 895 -16.75 -15.19 16.62
N HIS A 896 -16.67 -14.51 17.76
CA HIS A 896 -15.57 -13.66 18.15
C HIS A 896 -15.13 -14.01 19.58
N LEU A 897 -13.88 -14.48 19.72
CA LEU A 897 -13.25 -14.76 21.00
C LEU A 897 -12.11 -13.76 21.24
N GLN A 898 -12.19 -13.08 22.38
CA GLN A 898 -11.18 -12.16 22.86
C GLN A 898 -10.89 -12.50 24.33
N ALA A 899 -9.62 -12.53 24.76
CA ALA A 899 -9.25 -12.91 26.13
C ALA A 899 -8.01 -12.17 26.66
N GLU A 900 -8.14 -11.63 27.87
CA GLU A 900 -7.03 -11.04 28.65
C GLU A 900 -6.76 -11.89 29.88
N VAL A 901 -5.57 -12.49 29.96
CA VAL A 901 -5.17 -13.38 31.06
C VAL A 901 -4.35 -12.63 32.07
N HIS A 902 -4.77 -12.69 33.33
CA HIS A 902 -3.99 -12.25 34.47
C HIS A 902 -2.85 -13.23 34.75
N GLY A 903 -1.67 -12.69 35.01
CA GLY A 903 -0.48 -13.47 35.30
C GLY A 903 0.58 -12.65 36.00
N SER A 904 1.73 -13.28 36.17
CA SER A 904 2.93 -12.64 36.69
C SER A 904 4.10 -12.91 35.78
N GLY A 905 4.98 -11.93 35.69
CA GLY A 905 6.14 -11.97 34.82
C GLY A 905 7.38 -11.45 35.51
N GLN A 906 8.51 -11.70 34.86
CA GLN A 906 9.77 -11.09 35.23
C GLN A 906 10.28 -10.32 34.04
N ARG A 907 10.60 -9.05 34.26
CA ARG A 907 11.33 -8.26 33.27
C ARG A 907 12.71 -7.97 33.80
N TRP A 908 13.71 -8.20 32.97
CA TRP A 908 15.08 -7.81 33.26
C TRP A 908 15.62 -7.08 32.07
N ASN A 909 16.38 -6.03 32.31
CA ASN A 909 17.18 -5.39 31.29
C ASN A 909 18.60 -5.22 31.82
N SER A 910 19.56 -5.38 30.90
CA SER A 910 21.01 -5.27 31.14
C SER A 910 21.44 -3.93 31.72
N LEU A 911 20.60 -2.90 31.68
CA LEU A 911 20.88 -1.61 32.27
C LEU A 911 20.54 -1.47 33.76
N GLY A 912 19.44 -2.07 34.17
CA GLY A 912 18.95 -1.98 35.53
C GLY A 912 19.64 -2.98 36.44
N ASP A 913 20.26 -4.00 35.84
CA ASP A 913 20.83 -5.22 36.45
C ASP A 913 19.94 -5.82 37.55
N LYS A 914 18.64 -5.62 37.40
CA LYS A 914 17.61 -6.04 38.33
C LYS A 914 16.49 -6.67 37.56
N THR A 915 16.14 -7.86 37.99
CA THR A 915 14.90 -8.52 37.61
C THR A 915 13.77 -7.89 38.41
N GLU A 916 12.82 -7.30 37.71
CA GLU A 916 11.59 -6.76 38.28
C GLU A 916 10.45 -7.76 38.07
N ASP A 917 9.90 -8.25 39.18
CA ASP A 917 8.67 -9.03 39.15
C ASP A 917 7.48 -8.08 38.92
N TYR A 918 6.54 -8.47 38.07
CA TYR A 918 5.29 -7.73 37.86
C TYR A 918 4.09 -8.67 37.77
N SER A 919 2.90 -8.12 38.03
CA SER A 919 1.61 -8.80 37.82
C SER A 919 0.72 -7.93 36.95
N GLY A 920 0.01 -8.53 36.01
CA GLY A 920 -0.86 -7.79 35.09
C GLY A 920 -1.64 -8.68 34.15
N TYR A 921 -2.29 -8.06 33.18
CA TYR A 921 -3.06 -8.75 32.14
C TYR A 921 -2.30 -8.76 30.82
N ARG A 922 -2.43 -9.85 30.07
CA ARG A 922 -1.86 -9.96 28.73
C ARG A 922 -2.88 -10.60 27.78
N TRP A 923 -2.94 -10.04 26.58
CA TRP A 923 -3.80 -10.53 25.52
C TRP A 923 -3.40 -11.92 25.05
N ILE A 924 -4.38 -12.79 24.91
CA ILE A 924 -4.31 -13.92 24.00
C ILE A 924 -4.75 -13.45 22.61
N ASN A 925 -4.18 -14.05 21.56
CA ASN A 925 -4.57 -13.84 20.18
C ASN A 925 -6.11 -13.84 19.99
N THR A 926 -6.65 -12.77 19.40
CA THR A 926 -8.09 -12.67 19.17
C THR A 926 -8.47 -13.53 17.97
N VAL A 927 -9.63 -14.20 18.01
CA VAL A 927 -10.13 -15.02 16.91
C VAL A 927 -11.47 -14.51 16.43
N TRP A 928 -11.55 -14.27 15.13
CA TRP A 928 -12.79 -14.01 14.41
C TRP A 928 -13.00 -15.08 13.33
N TYR A 929 -14.19 -15.69 13.30
CA TYR A 929 -14.53 -16.73 12.34
C TYR A 929 -15.96 -16.60 11.84
N GLU A 930 -16.15 -16.89 10.55
CA GLU A 930 -17.45 -17.08 9.89
C GLU A 930 -17.48 -18.47 9.26
N GLY A 931 -18.59 -19.19 9.44
CA GLY A 931 -18.77 -20.52 8.85
C GLY A 931 -20.23 -20.85 8.56
N GLU A 932 -20.43 -21.90 7.77
CA GLU A 932 -21.75 -22.46 7.46
C GLU A 932 -22.25 -23.30 8.65
N ILE A 933 -23.51 -23.10 9.04
CA ILE A 933 -24.13 -23.89 10.10
C ILE A 933 -24.33 -25.32 9.56
N THR A 934 -23.90 -26.32 10.34
CA THR A 934 -24.03 -27.73 9.95
C THR A 934 -25.03 -28.52 10.79
N SER A 935 -25.46 -27.98 11.95
CA SER A 935 -26.52 -28.55 12.79
C SER A 935 -27.15 -27.44 13.65
N SER A 936 -28.48 -27.45 13.78
CA SER A 936 -29.23 -26.55 14.68
C SER A 936 -29.05 -26.92 16.16
N ALA A 937 -28.87 -28.22 16.43
CA ALA A 937 -28.59 -28.76 17.75
C ALA A 937 -27.13 -28.55 18.20
N SER A 938 -26.20 -28.37 17.26
CA SER A 938 -24.80 -28.08 17.60
C SER A 938 -24.02 -27.45 16.45
N ILE A 939 -23.27 -26.40 16.74
CA ILE A 939 -22.34 -25.77 15.78
C ILE A 939 -20.93 -26.11 16.23
N SER A 940 -20.28 -27.03 15.55
CA SER A 940 -18.91 -27.42 15.88
C SER A 940 -18.04 -27.52 14.63
N GLY A 941 -16.76 -27.26 14.80
CA GLY A 941 -15.84 -27.29 13.67
C GLY A 941 -14.39 -27.15 14.09
N SER A 942 -13.53 -27.34 13.09
CA SER A 942 -12.10 -27.16 13.19
C SER A 942 -11.62 -26.56 11.86
N ALA A 943 -10.96 -25.41 11.91
CA ALA A 943 -10.43 -24.76 10.71
C ALA A 943 -9.03 -24.19 10.96
N ALA A 944 -8.18 -24.28 9.94
CA ALA A 944 -6.93 -23.55 9.88
C ALA A 944 -7.25 -22.10 9.47
N ILE A 945 -7.19 -21.19 10.44
CA ILE A 945 -7.51 -19.77 10.26
C ILE A 945 -6.22 -19.00 10.00
N PRO A 946 -6.16 -18.13 8.97
CA PRO A 946 -4.98 -17.31 8.72
C PRO A 946 -4.66 -16.41 9.91
N VAL A 947 -3.39 -16.40 10.28
CA VAL A 947 -2.87 -15.54 11.34
C VAL A 947 -2.46 -14.22 10.69
N ARG A 948 -2.91 -13.09 11.25
CA ARG A 948 -2.70 -11.74 10.67
C ARG A 948 -2.09 -10.80 11.70
N SER A 949 -1.35 -9.81 11.22
CA SER A 949 -0.86 -8.72 12.07
C SER A 949 -2.03 -7.84 12.54
N LYS A 950 -1.84 -7.08 13.62
CA LYS A 950 -2.85 -6.11 14.05
C LYS A 950 -3.07 -5.02 12.99
N ASP A 951 -2.01 -4.61 12.30
CA ASP A 951 -2.06 -3.62 11.23
C ASP A 951 -2.93 -4.10 10.05
N ASP A 952 -2.80 -5.38 9.65
CA ASP A 952 -3.60 -5.96 8.55
C ASP A 952 -5.10 -6.04 8.88
N ILE A 953 -5.44 -6.18 10.17
CA ILE A 953 -6.84 -6.27 10.63
C ILE A 953 -7.53 -4.90 10.60
N HIS A 954 -6.77 -3.82 10.81
CA HIS A 954 -7.30 -2.46 10.80
C HIS A 954 -7.28 -1.80 9.41
N ASP A 955 -6.73 -2.47 8.38
CA ASP A 955 -6.76 -2.00 7.00
C ASP A 955 -8.17 -2.15 6.40
N PRO A 956 -8.90 -1.05 6.10
CA PRO A 956 -10.24 -1.11 5.51
C PRO A 956 -10.27 -1.69 4.10
N GLN A 957 -9.11 -1.89 3.44
CA GLN A 957 -9.03 -2.54 2.12
C GLN A 957 -9.07 -4.07 2.21
N VAL A 958 -8.90 -4.64 3.41
CA VAL A 958 -8.85 -6.09 3.62
C VAL A 958 -10.22 -6.59 4.09
N ASP A 959 -11.13 -6.83 3.14
CA ASP A 959 -12.47 -7.37 3.41
C ASP A 959 -12.43 -8.89 3.64
N THR A 960 -11.87 -9.34 4.78
CA THR A 960 -11.90 -10.76 5.14
C THR A 960 -12.40 -11.00 6.57
N PRO A 961 -13.57 -11.65 6.76
CA PRO A 961 -14.18 -11.89 8.06
C PRO A 961 -13.63 -13.14 8.76
N ILE A 962 -12.38 -13.56 8.52
CA ILE A 962 -11.80 -14.78 9.11
C ILE A 962 -10.32 -14.56 9.41
N TRP A 963 -9.94 -14.51 10.69
CA TRP A 963 -8.55 -14.27 11.11
C TRP A 963 -8.28 -14.64 12.58
N VAL A 964 -7.00 -14.90 12.89
CA VAL A 964 -6.43 -14.92 14.25
C VAL A 964 -5.41 -13.79 14.34
N ALA A 965 -5.55 -12.88 15.30
CA ALA A 965 -4.57 -11.80 15.50
C ALA A 965 -3.24 -12.37 16.03
N GLU A 966 -2.13 -11.81 15.60
CA GLU A 966 -0.77 -12.15 16.05
C GLU A 966 -0.16 -11.01 16.86
N LEU A 967 0.81 -11.35 17.74
CA LEU A 967 1.62 -10.32 18.38
C LEU A 967 2.50 -9.61 17.35
N ASP A 968 2.52 -8.27 17.36
CA ASP A 968 3.25 -7.46 16.38
C ASP A 968 4.74 -7.83 16.28
N PHE A 969 5.37 -8.21 17.40
CA PHE A 969 6.77 -8.67 17.42
C PHE A 969 7.01 -9.96 16.63
N VAL A 970 6.03 -10.87 16.57
CA VAL A 970 6.11 -12.07 15.73
C VAL A 970 5.87 -11.71 14.27
N SER A 971 4.93 -10.79 13.99
CA SER A 971 4.71 -10.29 12.63
C SER A 971 5.95 -9.60 12.07
N GLY A 972 6.66 -8.79 12.86
CA GLY A 972 7.94 -8.22 12.47
C GLY A 972 9.03 -9.28 12.23
N ALA A 973 9.04 -10.36 13.02
CA ALA A 973 10.02 -11.43 12.88
C ALA A 973 9.79 -12.32 11.64
N LEU A 974 8.53 -12.57 11.27
CA LEU A 974 8.16 -13.48 10.18
C LEU A 974 7.75 -12.76 8.88
N GLY A 975 7.49 -11.45 8.94
CA GLY A 975 6.85 -10.67 7.88
C GLY A 975 5.34 -10.94 7.77
N GLY A 976 4.58 -10.00 7.19
CA GLY A 976 3.11 -10.11 7.06
C GLY A 976 2.64 -11.38 6.30
N ASN A 977 3.44 -11.86 5.34
CA ASN A 977 3.14 -13.08 4.58
C ASN A 977 3.61 -14.38 5.27
N GLY A 978 4.36 -14.30 6.37
CA GLY A 978 5.01 -15.45 7.03
C GLY A 978 4.27 -15.98 8.27
N LEU A 979 3.12 -15.42 8.61
CA LEU A 979 2.39 -15.72 9.86
C LEU A 979 1.69 -17.09 9.87
N GLY A 980 1.40 -17.65 8.70
CA GLY A 980 0.80 -18.97 8.56
C GLY A 980 -0.65 -19.04 9.05
N THR A 981 -1.04 -20.19 9.59
CA THR A 981 -2.41 -20.49 10.02
C THR A 981 -2.44 -21.16 11.39
N THR A 982 -3.49 -20.92 12.17
CA THR A 982 -3.75 -21.58 13.46
C THR A 982 -5.02 -22.41 13.38
N THR A 983 -4.95 -23.68 13.79
CA THR A 983 -6.12 -24.53 13.86
C THR A 983 -6.96 -24.16 15.08
N VAL A 984 -8.14 -23.62 14.83
CA VAL A 984 -9.13 -23.30 15.87
C VAL A 984 -10.22 -24.35 15.85
N ASN A 985 -10.61 -24.87 17.02
CA ASN A 985 -11.73 -25.78 17.21
C ASN A 985 -12.80 -25.10 18.05
N TRP A 986 -14.06 -25.32 17.72
CA TRP A 986 -15.18 -24.79 18.48
C TRP A 986 -16.32 -25.80 18.57
N SER A 987 -17.15 -25.65 19.60
CA SER A 987 -18.41 -26.37 19.75
C SER A 987 -19.39 -25.54 20.54
N PHE A 988 -20.50 -25.17 19.91
CA PHE A 988 -21.64 -24.46 20.47
C PHE A 988 -22.86 -25.38 20.47
N ARG A 989 -23.71 -25.29 21.48
CA ARG A 989 -24.98 -26.01 21.61
C ARG A 989 -26.01 -25.11 22.32
N PRO A 990 -27.31 -25.22 22.02
CA PRO A 990 -28.36 -24.62 22.85
C PRO A 990 -28.16 -24.98 24.33
N ALA A 991 -28.44 -24.03 25.22
CA ALA A 991 -28.30 -24.23 26.67
C ALA A 991 -29.55 -24.89 27.31
N ASP A 992 -30.69 -24.80 26.60
CA ASP A 992 -32.04 -25.17 27.03
C ASP A 992 -32.49 -26.58 26.62
#